data_AF-V4JRS1-F1
#
_entry.id   AF-V4JRS1-F1
#
_cell.length_a   1.000
_cell.length_b   1.000
_cell.length_c   1.000
_cell.angle_alpha   90.00
_cell.angle_beta   90.00
_cell.angle_gamma   90.00
#
_symmetry.space_group_name_H-M   'P 1'
#
loop_
_entity.id
_entity.type
_entity.pdbx_description
1 polymer ?
#
loop_
_entity_poly.entity_id
_entity_poly.type
_entity_poly.pdbx_seq_one_letter_code
_entity_poly.pdbx_strand_id
1 'polypeptide(L)'
;MLALLCLAVAIISLYSPSLNAAQGARAEKPVKIIPNRRCLKCHNDEDDMTSERDDGTIVNIYIDAERFSHSVHGEQPCMGCHNSIKKAKHEKPLPKSIGCVECHLKTWEQQQGSDDPQYKRLDVVVAQIDSYMDSVHARPNLMDQSNTNATCYDCHDAHNVGTIGSAARAQYRKNNPQICGRCHEEQKEVYLTSVHGRSLTNPPADPAGSRVSNAHSGGNLEALNTREPKGLALIAAANASTDDSDTSAKNVHQAAGDDSHQITAAVCSDCHTPHSIDSPDKDPVKLMITENCGTCHAKQVRTYEASYHGQVVRAGYTHTAKCYDCHGSHGVMDVDHPESKVHPDNRLGTCRQCHENAPDGFLGFHAHGDANDFENYPEMWIAQRFMDLLIVGVFAFFWTHMLLWIFREWRDRRQGKGYRSDPVKPATVYFRRFSLGWRLAHGVLAIAVMILVLTGTAVLFSGQPWAQYIIGVLGGPQIAASIHRAAALTFIAIFVGHLLVVAWNVVRARGKFEWLGPTSMIPNLQDIKDIGRMFKWFFGLAPRPDFDRWSYWEKFDYWAPFWGMFVIGLSGLMLWFPIQTASVLPGWVFNIATIVHAEEAILAAVFLFTVHYFNVHFRPDKFPMDIVMATGAVPLEEFKHEHRLEYERLEASGELSKYLVKPPSERSTRSGRKITGWLIVLGLILAGLVLNGYFEQLSRH
;
A
#
# COMPACT_ATOMS: atom_id res chain seq x y z
N MET A 1 -25.45 35.97 -3.42
CA MET A 1 -24.10 35.48 -3.09
C MET A 1 -23.01 36.55 -3.18
N LEU A 2 -23.07 37.55 -4.07
CA LEU A 2 -22.08 38.65 -4.07
C LEU A 2 -22.24 39.68 -2.93
N ALA A 3 -23.44 39.86 -2.37
CA ALA A 3 -23.66 40.81 -1.27
C ALA A 3 -23.18 40.32 0.12
N LEU A 4 -22.95 39.02 0.27
CA LEU A 4 -22.41 38.41 1.50
C LEU A 4 -20.87 38.39 1.53
N LEU A 5 -20.22 38.49 0.37
CA LEU A 5 -18.75 38.58 0.25
C LEU A 5 -18.21 39.98 0.58
N CYS A 6 -18.98 41.05 0.31
CA CYS A 6 -18.55 42.41 0.63
C CYS A 6 -18.64 42.74 2.14
N LEU A 7 -19.50 42.06 2.90
CA LEU A 7 -19.61 42.28 4.36
C LEU A 7 -18.47 41.61 5.14
N ALA A 8 -17.91 40.51 4.63
CA ALA A 8 -16.79 39.80 5.27
C ALA A 8 -15.46 40.57 5.12
N VAL A 9 -15.27 41.30 4.03
CA VAL A 9 -14.05 42.11 3.80
C VAL A 9 -14.05 43.40 4.63
N ALA A 10 -15.22 43.94 5.00
CA ALA A 10 -15.33 45.14 5.84
C ALA A 10 -15.12 44.86 7.34
N ILE A 11 -15.32 43.62 7.80
CA ILE A 11 -15.13 43.24 9.22
C ILE A 11 -13.66 42.88 9.51
N ILE A 12 -12.89 42.45 8.50
CA ILE A 12 -11.46 42.12 8.64
C ILE A 12 -10.58 43.38 8.75
N SER A 13 -11.05 44.54 8.28
CA SER A 13 -10.32 45.83 8.41
C SER A 13 -10.49 46.54 9.76
N LEU A 14 -11.31 46.01 10.69
CA LEU A 14 -11.52 46.59 12.03
C LEU A 14 -10.78 45.86 13.16
N TYR A 15 -10.03 44.81 12.84
CA TYR A 15 -9.09 44.15 13.76
C TYR A 15 -7.68 44.16 13.16
N SER A 16 -7.17 45.34 12.83
CA SER A 16 -5.72 45.55 12.82
C SER A 16 -5.30 45.89 14.25
N PRO A 17 -4.65 44.98 15.01
CA PRO A 17 -3.93 45.43 16.18
C PRO A 17 -2.92 46.47 15.69
N SER A 18 -3.02 47.67 16.23
CA SER A 18 -2.09 48.77 16.01
C SER A 18 -0.65 48.27 16.13
N LEU A 19 0.06 48.23 15.00
CA LEU A 19 1.52 48.23 14.93
C LEU A 19 2.03 49.56 15.47
N ASN A 20 2.01 49.70 16.79
CA ASN A 20 2.70 50.75 17.54
C ASN A 20 2.93 50.28 18.98
N ALA A 21 3.74 49.22 19.11
CA ALA A 21 4.43 48.89 20.34
C ALA A 21 5.83 48.32 20.03
N ALA A 22 6.51 48.89 19.03
CA ALA A 22 7.92 48.63 18.77
C ALA A 22 8.73 49.87 19.16
N GLN A 23 8.76 50.20 20.45
CA GLN A 23 9.74 51.11 21.05
C GLN A 23 9.71 50.94 22.57
N GLY A 24 10.29 49.84 23.01
CA GLY A 24 10.44 49.51 24.42
C GLY A 24 11.51 48.47 24.70
N ALA A 25 12.42 48.21 23.76
CA ALA A 25 13.65 47.48 24.07
C ALA A 25 14.56 48.42 24.86
N ARG A 26 14.38 48.43 26.18
CA ARG A 26 15.40 48.96 27.09
C ARG A 26 16.68 48.20 26.76
N ALA A 27 17.69 48.90 26.24
CA ALA A 27 19.02 48.32 26.08
C ALA A 27 19.46 47.79 27.45
N GLU A 28 19.43 46.47 27.62
CA GLU A 28 20.01 45.84 28.80
C GLU A 28 21.48 46.23 28.84
N LYS A 29 21.93 46.72 30.00
CA LYS A 29 23.35 47.00 30.23
C LYS A 29 24.14 45.74 29.87
N PRO A 30 25.27 45.85 29.15
CA PRO A 30 26.05 44.69 28.75
C PRO A 30 26.41 43.90 30.02
N VAL A 31 25.88 42.68 30.12
CA VAL A 31 26.22 41.76 31.19
C VAL A 31 27.71 41.49 31.08
N LYS A 32 28.45 41.70 32.17
CA LYS A 32 29.89 41.45 32.20
C LYS A 32 30.13 39.94 32.05
N ILE A 33 30.40 39.48 30.84
CA ILE A 33 30.64 38.07 30.53
C ILE A 33 31.94 37.64 31.21
N ILE A 34 31.84 36.65 32.10
CA ILE A 34 32.99 35.97 32.68
C ILE A 34 33.51 34.99 31.61
N PRO A 35 34.79 35.09 31.18
CA PRO A 35 35.33 34.16 30.19
C PRO A 35 35.28 32.70 30.69
N ASN A 36 34.95 31.74 29.82
CA ASN A 36 34.83 30.31 30.15
C ASN A 36 36.06 29.78 30.90
N ARG A 37 37.27 30.23 30.52
CA ARG A 37 38.54 29.89 31.21
C ARG A 37 38.55 30.16 32.73
N ARG A 38 37.69 31.05 33.24
CA ARG A 38 37.58 31.29 34.70
C ARG A 38 36.68 30.27 35.37
N CYS A 39 35.65 29.79 34.69
CA CYS A 39 34.78 28.71 35.18
C CYS A 39 35.53 27.38 35.15
N LEU A 40 36.19 27.09 34.04
CA LEU A 40 36.94 25.84 33.82
C LEU A 40 38.14 25.67 34.76
N LYS A 41 38.59 26.71 35.47
CA LYS A 41 39.62 26.56 36.53
C LYS A 41 39.21 25.64 37.68
N CYS A 42 37.90 25.60 37.97
CA CYS A 42 37.35 24.75 39.02
C CYS A 42 36.45 23.65 38.44
N HIS A 43 35.85 23.88 37.27
CA HIS A 43 34.91 22.95 36.65
C HIS A 43 35.54 21.97 35.65
N ASN A 44 36.84 22.05 35.38
CA ASN A 44 37.58 21.06 34.56
C ASN A 44 38.55 20.24 35.43
N ASP A 45 38.20 20.04 36.71
CA ASP A 45 39.00 19.29 37.67
C ASP A 45 38.46 17.86 37.82
N GLU A 46 39.24 16.87 37.39
CA GLU A 46 38.87 15.45 37.46
C GLU A 46 38.88 14.91 38.89
N ASP A 47 39.53 15.61 39.84
CA ASP A 47 39.57 15.22 41.24
C ASP A 47 38.36 15.78 42.03
N ASP A 48 37.66 16.80 41.50
CA ASP A 48 36.48 17.45 42.12
C ASP A 48 35.27 17.47 41.16
N MET A 49 34.76 16.27 40.85
CA MET A 49 33.74 16.11 39.81
C MET A 49 32.30 16.37 40.28
N THR A 50 32.05 16.42 41.58
CA THR A 50 30.68 16.39 42.10
C THR A 50 30.43 17.44 43.17
N SER A 51 29.19 17.91 43.27
CA SER A 51 28.73 18.74 44.36
C SER A 51 27.41 18.22 44.90
N GLU A 52 27.23 18.27 46.21
CA GLU A 52 25.95 17.97 46.86
C GLU A 52 25.05 19.22 46.84
N ARG A 53 23.76 19.02 46.58
CA ARG A 53 22.71 20.04 46.71
C ARG A 53 22.11 20.01 48.11
N ASP A 54 21.36 21.05 48.47
CA ASP A 54 20.72 21.19 49.79
C ASP A 54 19.71 20.05 50.10
N ASP A 55 19.21 19.36 49.07
CA ASP A 55 18.32 18.21 49.16
C ASP A 55 19.06 16.85 49.24
N GLY A 56 20.40 16.86 49.33
CA GLY A 56 21.25 15.67 49.35
C GLY A 56 21.57 15.10 47.96
N THR A 57 21.08 15.71 46.88
CA THR A 57 21.35 15.24 45.51
C THR A 57 22.78 15.55 45.11
N ILE A 58 23.55 14.52 44.75
CA ILE A 58 24.89 14.68 44.16
C ILE A 58 24.73 15.03 42.68
N VAL A 59 25.29 16.17 42.26
CA VAL A 59 25.33 16.59 40.85
C VAL A 59 26.75 16.61 40.33
N ASN A 60 26.93 16.15 39.09
CA ASN A 60 28.19 16.28 38.37
C ASN A 60 28.42 17.75 38.00
N ILE A 61 29.53 18.33 38.47
CA ILE A 61 29.97 19.70 38.19
C ILE A 61 31.17 19.76 37.26
N TYR A 62 31.71 18.61 36.86
CA TYR A 62 32.82 18.50 35.93
C TYR A 62 32.37 18.75 34.49
N ILE A 63 33.20 19.49 33.78
CA ILE A 63 33.09 19.86 32.38
C ILE A 63 34.45 19.61 31.75
N ASP A 64 34.52 18.61 30.90
CA ASP A 64 35.64 18.40 30.00
C ASP A 64 35.70 19.55 29.00
N ALA A 65 36.67 20.44 29.17
CA ALA A 65 36.84 21.64 28.37
C ALA A 65 37.11 21.35 26.90
N GLU A 66 37.85 20.28 26.60
CA GLU A 66 38.17 19.87 25.24
C GLU A 66 36.93 19.32 24.55
N ARG A 67 36.19 18.44 25.22
CA ARG A 67 34.94 17.88 24.70
C ARG A 67 33.86 18.95 24.52
N PHE A 68 33.76 19.91 25.45
CA PHE A 68 32.82 21.02 25.34
C PHE A 68 33.13 21.89 24.12
N SER A 69 34.40 22.19 23.87
CA SER A 69 34.83 23.02 22.73
C SER A 69 34.47 22.42 21.37
N HIS A 70 34.32 21.10 21.29
CA HIS A 70 33.90 20.37 20.09
C HIS A 70 32.39 20.11 20.01
N SER A 71 31.60 20.60 20.98
CA SER A 71 30.14 20.50 20.96
C SER A 71 29.51 21.53 20.02
N VAL A 72 28.24 21.33 19.65
CA VAL A 72 27.44 22.32 18.90
C VAL A 72 27.28 23.65 19.64
N HIS A 73 27.55 23.69 20.95
CA HIS A 73 27.55 24.89 21.78
C HIS A 73 28.97 25.32 22.22
N GLY A 74 30.03 24.76 21.62
CA GLY A 74 31.41 24.97 22.09
C GLY A 74 31.90 26.42 22.04
N GLU A 75 31.30 27.24 21.17
CA GLU A 75 31.56 28.68 21.08
C GLU A 75 30.70 29.52 22.05
N GLN A 76 29.68 28.92 22.68
CA GLN A 76 28.81 29.64 23.60
C GLN A 76 29.53 29.94 24.93
N PRO A 77 29.44 31.17 25.46
CA PRO A 77 29.97 31.47 26.78
C PRO A 77 29.16 30.72 27.85
N CYS A 78 29.80 30.21 28.91
CA CYS A 78 29.12 29.49 29.99
C CYS A 78 27.98 30.31 30.60
N MET A 79 28.16 31.64 30.73
CA MET A 79 27.13 32.56 31.23
C MET A 79 25.97 32.79 30.25
N GLY A 80 26.10 32.37 28.98
CA GLY A 80 24.99 32.36 28.02
C GLY A 80 23.90 31.37 28.44
N CYS A 81 24.29 30.23 29.00
CA CYS A 81 23.35 29.27 29.59
C CYS A 81 23.18 29.46 31.10
N HIS A 82 24.27 29.77 31.82
CA HIS A 82 24.30 30.08 33.25
C HIS A 82 24.08 31.56 33.56
N ASN A 83 22.98 32.13 33.06
CA ASN A 83 22.68 33.56 33.15
C ASN A 83 22.42 34.07 34.58
N SER A 84 22.25 33.17 35.56
CA SER A 84 22.05 33.50 36.98
C SER A 84 23.37 33.78 37.72
N ILE A 85 24.53 33.46 37.11
CA ILE A 85 25.85 33.66 37.71
C ILE A 85 26.30 35.12 37.60
N LYS A 86 26.56 35.77 38.73
CA LYS A 86 27.04 37.18 38.78
C LYS A 86 28.53 37.32 39.12
N LYS A 87 29.17 36.26 39.65
CA LYS A 87 30.57 36.23 40.11
C LYS A 87 31.14 34.81 39.94
N ALA A 88 32.43 34.68 39.63
CA ALA A 88 33.07 33.38 39.36
C ALA A 88 33.06 32.44 40.58
N LYS A 89 33.23 32.99 41.80
CA LYS A 89 32.93 32.27 43.04
C LYS A 89 31.45 32.50 43.36
N HIS A 90 30.61 31.54 43.03
CA HIS A 90 29.16 31.62 43.18
C HIS A 90 28.66 30.78 44.37
N GLU A 91 27.49 31.12 44.88
CA GLU A 91 26.79 30.32 45.90
C GLU A 91 26.16 29.08 45.23
N LYS A 92 26.08 27.98 45.98
CA LYS A 92 25.50 26.69 45.54
C LYS A 92 24.19 26.46 46.32
N PRO A 93 23.19 25.76 45.75
CA PRO A 93 23.09 25.28 44.37
C PRO A 93 22.63 26.38 43.39
N LEU A 94 23.05 26.30 42.12
CA LEU A 94 22.60 27.23 41.09
C LEU A 94 21.20 26.82 40.59
N PRO A 95 20.25 27.77 40.45
CA PRO A 95 19.00 27.49 39.76
C PRO A 95 19.25 27.24 38.27
N LYS A 96 18.48 26.32 37.68
CA LYS A 96 18.47 26.09 36.22
C LYS A 96 18.09 27.40 35.53
N SER A 97 18.98 27.89 34.67
CA SER A 97 19.04 29.30 34.30
C SER A 97 18.51 29.60 32.89
N ILE A 98 18.50 28.63 31.98
CA ILE A 98 17.90 28.80 30.65
C ILE A 98 17.25 27.50 30.17
N GLY A 99 16.08 27.59 29.54
CA GLY A 99 15.44 26.47 28.86
C GLY A 99 15.98 26.31 27.44
N CYS A 100 16.29 25.07 27.03
CA CYS A 100 16.75 24.78 25.67
C CYS A 100 15.74 25.27 24.61
N VAL A 101 14.45 25.01 24.86
CA VAL A 101 13.33 25.40 23.98
C VAL A 101 13.27 26.91 23.79
N GLU A 102 13.27 27.67 24.90
CA GLU A 102 13.20 29.13 24.86
C GLU A 102 14.37 29.74 24.08
N CYS A 103 15.59 29.26 24.33
CA CYS A 103 16.77 29.77 23.64
C CYS A 103 16.72 29.46 22.13
N HIS A 104 16.43 28.22 21.74
CA HIS A 104 16.40 27.82 20.32
C HIS A 104 15.28 28.53 19.56
N LEU A 105 14.08 28.67 20.14
CA LEU A 105 12.97 29.40 19.51
C LEU A 105 13.32 30.88 19.32
N LYS A 106 13.87 31.54 20.35
CA LYS A 106 14.28 32.95 20.27
C LYS A 106 15.37 33.17 19.22
N THR A 107 16.37 32.28 19.15
CA THR A 107 17.41 32.37 18.12
C THR A 107 16.82 32.16 16.73
N TRP A 108 15.87 31.22 16.59
CA TRP A 108 15.22 30.95 15.31
C TRP A 108 14.41 32.15 14.81
N GLU A 109 13.58 32.75 15.67
CA GLU A 109 12.83 33.97 15.33
C GLU A 109 13.74 35.12 14.88
N GLN A 110 14.95 35.22 15.43
CA GLN A 110 15.93 36.25 15.06
C GLN A 110 16.65 35.96 13.76
N GLN A 111 16.77 34.69 13.37
CA GLN A 111 17.58 34.24 12.23
C GLN A 111 16.75 33.58 11.12
N GLN A 112 15.42 33.67 11.19
CA GLN A 112 14.52 33.05 10.23
C GLN A 112 14.75 33.63 8.82
N GLY A 113 15.15 32.77 7.89
CA GLY A 113 15.49 33.17 6.51
C GLY A 113 16.92 33.69 6.32
N SER A 114 17.80 33.52 7.31
CA SER A 114 19.24 33.76 7.17
C SER A 114 19.91 32.65 6.33
N ASP A 115 20.77 33.04 5.39
CA ASP A 115 21.60 32.12 4.59
C ASP A 115 22.91 31.72 5.32
N ASP A 116 23.09 32.15 6.58
CA ASP A 116 24.28 31.83 7.35
C ASP A 116 24.35 30.31 7.64
N PRO A 117 25.42 29.61 7.23
CA PRO A 117 25.61 28.18 7.50
C PRO A 117 25.49 27.82 8.98
N GLN A 118 25.77 28.75 9.91
CA GLN A 118 25.64 28.55 11.35
C GLN A 118 24.20 28.32 11.79
N TYR A 119 23.23 29.01 11.17
CA TYR A 119 21.81 28.93 11.54
C TYR A 119 20.99 28.03 10.61
N LYS A 120 21.59 27.54 9.52
CA LYS A 120 20.93 26.66 8.54
C LYS A 120 20.30 25.40 9.15
N ARG A 121 20.81 24.90 10.28
CA ARG A 121 20.28 23.69 10.97
C ARG A 121 19.24 24.00 12.06
N LEU A 122 19.02 25.29 12.37
CA LEU A 122 18.18 25.69 13.49
C LEU A 122 16.69 25.39 13.22
N ASP A 123 16.30 25.38 11.95
CA ASP A 123 14.99 24.92 11.47
C ASP A 123 14.69 23.47 11.88
N VAL A 124 15.64 22.55 11.68
CA VAL A 124 15.54 21.13 12.04
C VAL A 124 15.45 20.99 13.56
N VAL A 125 16.24 21.76 14.30
CA VAL A 125 16.21 21.73 15.78
C VAL A 125 14.85 22.21 16.30
N VAL A 126 14.28 23.29 15.75
CA VAL A 126 12.96 23.78 16.14
C VAL A 126 11.85 22.81 15.75
N ALA A 127 11.92 22.18 14.57
CA ALA A 127 10.97 21.14 14.18
C ALA A 127 11.02 19.91 15.11
N GLN A 128 12.22 19.54 15.58
CA GLN A 128 12.39 18.46 16.56
C GLN A 128 11.86 18.85 17.94
N ILE A 129 12.03 20.11 18.35
CA ILE A 129 11.43 20.65 19.57
C ILE A 129 9.90 20.53 19.49
N ASP A 130 9.31 20.98 18.38
CA ASP A 130 7.86 20.91 18.17
C ASP A 130 7.34 19.46 18.26
N SER A 131 8.00 18.55 17.55
CA SER A 131 7.71 17.11 17.63
C SER A 131 7.79 16.58 19.07
N TYR A 132 8.85 16.97 19.80
CA TYR A 132 9.05 16.53 21.17
C TYR A 132 7.93 17.03 22.09
N MET A 133 7.47 18.26 21.90
CA MET A 133 6.38 18.84 22.70
C MET A 133 5.06 18.07 22.55
N ASP A 134 4.83 17.44 21.38
CA ASP A 134 3.67 16.57 21.13
C ASP A 134 3.83 15.13 21.64
N SER A 135 5.08 14.73 21.94
CA SER A 135 5.43 13.37 22.35
C SER A 135 4.95 13.03 23.77
N VAL A 136 4.90 11.74 24.11
CA VAL A 136 4.64 11.29 25.48
C VAL A 136 5.72 11.75 26.47
N HIS A 137 6.93 12.05 26.02
CA HIS A 137 8.02 12.50 26.89
C HIS A 137 7.79 13.91 27.44
N ALA A 138 7.24 14.81 26.64
CA ALA A 138 6.93 16.18 27.08
C ALA A 138 5.63 16.29 27.90
N ARG A 139 4.82 15.22 27.98
CA ARG A 139 3.60 15.22 28.79
C ARG A 139 3.94 15.26 30.29
N PRO A 140 3.10 15.90 31.13
CA PRO A 140 3.23 15.82 32.58
C PRO A 140 3.24 14.37 33.06
N ASN A 141 4.11 14.07 34.02
CA ASN A 141 4.17 12.76 34.62
C ASN A 141 2.88 12.49 35.42
N LEU A 142 2.36 11.25 35.30
CA LEU A 142 1.10 10.87 35.93
C LEU A 142 1.19 10.81 37.46
N MET A 143 2.36 10.47 38.01
CA MET A 143 2.62 10.38 39.44
C MET A 143 3.07 11.71 40.04
N ASP A 144 3.77 12.54 39.25
CA ASP A 144 4.22 13.87 39.65
C ASP A 144 4.01 14.89 38.53
N GLN A 145 2.87 15.57 38.55
CA GLN A 145 2.50 16.56 37.53
C GLN A 145 3.37 17.83 37.56
N SER A 146 4.27 17.98 38.54
CA SER A 146 5.25 19.08 38.55
C SER A 146 6.40 18.87 37.55
N ASN A 147 6.55 17.65 37.03
CA ASN A 147 7.59 17.27 36.08
C ASN A 147 7.00 16.67 34.79
N THR A 148 7.73 16.75 33.68
CA THR A 148 7.42 15.98 32.46
C THR A 148 7.98 14.57 32.57
N ASN A 149 7.57 13.67 31.68
CA ASN A 149 8.06 12.28 31.69
C ASN A 149 9.56 12.17 31.38
N ALA A 150 10.05 13.01 30.47
CA ALA A 150 11.48 13.23 30.25
C ALA A 150 11.69 14.66 29.77
N THR A 151 12.93 15.14 29.79
CA THR A 151 13.34 16.46 29.31
C THR A 151 14.54 16.34 28.36
N CYS A 152 14.91 17.44 27.70
CA CYS A 152 16.06 17.46 26.79
C CYS A 152 17.36 16.97 27.44
N TYR A 153 17.61 17.25 28.73
CA TYR A 153 18.84 16.83 29.42
C TYR A 153 18.80 15.40 29.96
N ASP A 154 17.61 14.77 29.96
CA ASP A 154 17.47 13.33 30.24
C ASP A 154 17.84 12.48 29.03
N CYS A 155 18.02 13.10 27.86
CA CYS A 155 18.45 12.43 26.64
C CYS A 155 19.78 12.98 26.12
N HIS A 156 19.99 14.30 26.14
CA HIS A 156 21.20 14.97 25.68
C HIS A 156 22.07 15.42 26.85
N ASP A 157 23.38 15.41 26.66
CA ASP A 157 24.32 16.04 27.60
C ASP A 157 24.18 17.57 27.51
N ALA A 158 24.06 18.26 28.64
CA ALA A 158 23.86 19.71 28.69
C ALA A 158 25.10 20.51 28.20
N HIS A 159 26.29 19.93 28.31
CA HIS A 159 27.55 20.56 27.90
C HIS A 159 28.11 19.93 26.61
N ASN A 160 27.81 18.66 26.33
CA ASN A 160 28.48 17.90 25.27
C ASN A 160 27.51 17.29 24.24
N VAL A 161 26.84 18.14 23.46
CA VAL A 161 26.06 17.69 22.29
C VAL A 161 26.99 17.65 21.06
N GLY A 162 27.33 16.45 20.59
CA GLY A 162 28.27 16.25 19.49
C GLY A 162 27.74 16.71 18.13
N THR A 163 28.63 17.25 17.29
CA THR A 163 28.36 17.63 15.90
C THR A 163 28.19 16.38 15.00
N ILE A 164 27.64 16.56 13.79
CA ILE A 164 27.50 15.48 12.81
C ILE A 164 28.89 14.95 12.44
N GLY A 165 29.03 13.63 12.31
CA GLY A 165 30.31 12.97 11.99
C GLY A 165 31.32 12.96 13.14
N SER A 166 31.04 13.60 14.28
CA SER A 166 31.95 13.59 15.42
C SER A 166 31.98 12.23 16.13
N ALA A 167 33.15 11.90 16.70
CA ALA A 167 33.30 10.73 17.58
C ALA A 167 32.34 10.81 18.79
N ALA A 168 32.09 12.02 19.30
CA ALA A 168 31.13 12.24 20.38
C ALA A 168 29.70 11.80 20.01
N ARG A 169 29.26 12.09 18.77
CA ARG A 169 27.95 11.66 18.27
C ARG A 169 27.90 10.15 18.00
N ALA A 170 28.98 9.56 17.48
CA ALA A 170 29.08 8.12 17.31
C ALA A 170 29.01 7.39 18.67
N GLN A 171 29.71 7.91 19.69
CA GLN A 171 29.66 7.39 21.06
C GLN A 171 28.27 7.55 21.68
N TYR A 172 27.63 8.71 21.48
CA TYR A 172 26.26 8.95 21.92
C TYR A 172 25.29 7.90 21.36
N ARG A 173 25.42 7.57 20.06
CA ARG A 173 24.62 6.53 19.42
C ARG A 173 24.87 5.15 20.05
N LYS A 174 26.13 4.77 20.29
CA LYS A 174 26.47 3.51 20.97
C LYS A 174 25.87 3.43 22.37
N ASN A 175 25.80 4.56 23.06
CA ASN A 175 25.24 4.68 24.40
C ASN A 175 23.70 4.84 24.42
N ASN A 176 23.03 4.85 23.26
CA ASN A 176 21.58 5.07 23.17
C ASN A 176 20.75 4.10 24.04
N PRO A 177 21.03 2.77 24.07
CA PRO A 177 20.33 1.85 24.96
C PRO A 177 20.47 2.20 26.45
N GLN A 178 21.64 2.68 26.87
CA GLN A 178 21.90 3.09 28.26
C GLN A 178 21.14 4.38 28.60
N ILE A 179 21.06 5.33 27.67
CA ILE A 179 20.32 6.58 27.85
C ILE A 179 18.83 6.29 28.07
N CYS A 180 18.21 5.52 27.16
CA CYS A 180 16.81 5.15 27.26
C CYS A 180 16.55 4.25 28.48
N GLY A 181 17.47 3.34 28.77
CA GLY A 181 17.37 2.38 29.87
C GLY A 181 17.40 2.98 31.28
N ARG A 182 17.72 4.27 31.43
CA ARG A 182 17.57 4.97 32.73
C ARG A 182 16.11 5.03 33.19
N CYS A 183 15.17 5.09 32.25
CA CYS A 183 13.73 5.08 32.51
C CYS A 183 13.05 3.80 32.00
N HIS A 184 13.64 3.13 31.01
CA HIS A 184 13.11 1.93 30.35
C HIS A 184 14.01 0.71 30.61
N GLU A 185 14.29 0.43 31.88
CA GLU A 185 15.26 -0.60 32.29
C GLU A 185 14.86 -1.99 31.77
N GLU A 186 13.60 -2.39 31.92
CA GLU A 186 13.10 -3.68 31.42
C GLU A 186 13.31 -3.82 29.90
N GLN A 187 12.98 -2.78 29.14
CA GLN A 187 13.12 -2.77 27.69
C GLN A 187 14.59 -2.84 27.28
N LYS A 188 15.48 -2.16 27.99
CA LYS A 188 16.94 -2.24 27.79
C LYS A 188 17.44 -3.66 28.03
N GLU A 189 17.08 -4.28 29.15
CA GLU A 189 17.53 -5.63 29.48
C GLU A 189 17.10 -6.64 28.40
N VAL A 190 15.83 -6.58 27.96
CA VAL A 190 15.33 -7.41 26.86
C VAL A 190 16.08 -7.10 25.55
N TYR A 191 16.28 -5.82 25.23
CA TYR A 191 16.99 -5.39 24.02
C TYR A 191 18.43 -5.92 23.97
N LEU A 192 19.16 -5.92 25.08
CA LEU A 192 20.54 -6.43 25.13
C LEU A 192 20.61 -7.94 24.85
N THR A 193 19.53 -8.69 25.04
CA THR A 193 19.45 -10.11 24.65
C THR A 193 19.22 -10.32 23.15
N SER A 194 18.82 -9.29 22.40
CA SER A 194 18.52 -9.37 20.96
C SER A 194 19.77 -9.47 20.08
N VAL A 195 19.60 -9.87 18.81
CA VAL A 195 20.69 -9.85 17.82
C VAL A 195 21.24 -8.43 17.59
N HIS A 196 20.39 -7.40 17.69
CA HIS A 196 20.83 -6.01 17.58
C HIS A 196 21.66 -5.59 18.80
N GLY A 197 21.16 -5.85 20.01
CA GLY A 197 21.85 -5.50 21.26
C GLY A 197 23.18 -6.24 21.45
N ARG A 198 23.22 -7.54 21.10
CA ARG A 198 24.46 -8.33 21.13
C ARG A 198 25.51 -7.82 20.14
N SER A 199 25.08 -7.42 18.94
CA SER A 199 25.99 -6.89 17.90
C SER A 199 26.57 -5.52 18.26
N LEU A 200 25.89 -4.72 19.11
CA LEU A 200 26.46 -3.49 19.66
C LEU A 200 27.50 -3.71 20.76
N THR A 201 27.30 -4.73 21.59
CA THR A 201 28.16 -5.00 22.76
C THR A 201 29.37 -5.87 22.41
N ASN A 202 29.21 -6.80 21.47
CA ASN A 202 30.25 -7.70 20.98
C ASN A 202 30.22 -7.72 19.44
N PRO A 203 30.74 -6.69 18.77
CA PRO A 203 30.82 -6.69 17.31
C PRO A 203 31.71 -7.85 16.85
N PRO A 204 31.31 -8.63 15.82
CA PRO A 204 32.14 -9.73 15.31
C PRO A 204 33.51 -9.21 14.86
N ALA A 205 34.55 -10.01 15.09
CA ALA A 205 35.96 -9.63 14.87
C ALA A 205 36.36 -9.45 13.39
N ASP A 206 35.40 -9.52 12.45
CA ASP A 206 35.63 -9.38 11.02
C ASP A 206 34.34 -8.95 10.31
N PRO A 207 34.27 -7.76 9.66
CA PRO A 207 33.12 -7.37 8.85
C PRO A 207 32.98 -8.23 7.57
N ALA A 208 33.98 -9.05 7.22
CA ALA A 208 33.92 -9.96 6.07
C ALA A 208 33.36 -11.37 6.43
N GLY A 209 33.05 -11.62 7.71
CA GLY A 209 32.85 -12.98 8.22
C GLY A 209 31.48 -13.31 8.80
N SER A 210 30.54 -12.37 8.92
CA SER A 210 29.17 -12.76 9.27
C SER A 210 28.59 -13.51 8.07
N ARG A 211 28.60 -14.83 8.18
CA ARG A 211 27.67 -15.68 7.45
C ARG A 211 26.28 -15.33 7.93
N VAL A 212 25.74 -14.21 7.42
CA VAL A 212 24.39 -14.26 6.89
C VAL A 212 24.42 -15.46 5.97
N SER A 213 23.63 -16.47 6.25
CA SER A 213 23.47 -17.63 5.38
C SER A 213 23.03 -17.14 4.01
N ASN A 214 24.00 -16.85 3.15
CA ASN A 214 23.87 -16.71 1.72
C ASN A 214 23.56 -18.10 1.17
N ALA A 215 22.29 -18.42 1.19
CA ALA A 215 21.60 -19.06 0.08
C ALA A 215 20.70 -17.92 -0.44
N HIS A 216 20.85 -17.31 -1.61
CA HIS A 216 21.30 -17.79 -2.92
C HIS A 216 21.37 -16.56 -3.87
N SER A 217 21.99 -16.76 -5.04
CA SER A 217 22.53 -15.83 -6.08
C SER A 217 21.71 -14.57 -6.41
N GLY A 218 22.30 -13.41 -6.73
CA GLY A 218 23.11 -13.16 -7.93
C GLY A 218 22.26 -12.54 -9.05
N GLY A 219 22.14 -11.21 -9.07
CA GLY A 219 21.44 -10.47 -10.14
C GLY A 219 21.77 -8.98 -10.12
N ASN A 220 22.22 -8.46 -11.27
CA ASN A 220 22.57 -7.06 -11.51
C ASN A 220 21.44 -6.10 -11.10
N LEU A 221 21.73 -5.16 -10.19
CA LEU A 221 20.88 -4.04 -9.80
C LEU A 221 21.48 -2.75 -10.36
N GLU A 222 21.25 -2.49 -11.65
CA GLU A 222 21.25 -1.14 -12.19
C GLU A 222 19.80 -0.76 -12.49
N ALA A 223 19.42 0.45 -12.07
CA ALA A 223 18.12 1.11 -12.23
C ALA A 223 17.08 0.92 -11.11
N LEU A 224 17.22 1.70 -10.03
CA LEU A 224 16.06 2.24 -9.29
C LEU A 224 16.29 3.73 -9.01
N ASN A 225 15.69 4.56 -9.87
CA ASN A 225 15.72 6.01 -9.79
C ASN A 225 14.39 6.52 -9.21
N THR A 226 14.46 7.25 -8.10
CA THR A 226 13.57 8.32 -7.62
C THR A 226 12.05 8.16 -7.79
N ARG A 227 11.32 7.98 -6.66
CA ARG A 227 10.13 8.78 -6.28
C ARG A 227 9.62 8.40 -4.89
N GLU A 228 9.31 9.45 -4.11
CA GLU A 228 8.80 9.41 -2.73
C GLU A 228 7.54 8.54 -2.56
N PRO A 229 7.41 7.77 -1.48
CA PRO A 229 6.11 7.25 -1.05
C PRO A 229 5.30 8.40 -0.42
N LYS A 230 4.54 9.13 -1.25
CA LYS A 230 3.48 10.04 -0.78
C LYS A 230 2.29 9.22 -0.27
N GLY A 231 2.46 8.67 0.93
CA GLY A 231 1.48 7.80 1.56
C GLY A 231 1.50 7.77 3.09
N LEU A 232 2.16 8.72 3.78
CA LEU A 232 2.01 9.00 5.22
C LEU A 232 2.80 10.25 5.65
N ALA A 233 2.66 11.33 4.86
CA ALA A 233 3.49 12.54 4.94
C ALA A 233 3.31 13.43 6.20
N LEU A 234 2.70 12.94 7.28
CA LEU A 234 2.61 13.70 8.54
C LEU A 234 3.43 13.13 9.70
N ILE A 235 4.09 11.98 9.54
CA ILE A 235 4.93 11.39 10.61
C ILE A 235 6.39 11.19 10.16
N ALA A 236 6.63 10.96 8.85
CA ALA A 236 7.98 10.79 8.31
C ALA A 236 8.83 12.08 8.34
N ALA A 237 8.21 13.27 8.36
CA ALA A 237 8.92 14.55 8.40
C ALA A 237 9.70 14.78 9.71
N ALA A 238 9.37 14.05 10.79
CA ALA A 238 10.08 14.15 12.07
C ALA A 238 11.29 13.19 12.18
N ASN A 239 11.35 12.15 11.33
CA ASN A 239 12.45 11.16 11.30
C ASN A 239 13.44 11.39 10.17
N ALA A 240 13.01 12.04 9.09
CA ALA A 240 13.92 12.50 8.07
C ALA A 240 14.67 13.73 8.60
N SER A 241 16.00 13.63 8.70
CA SER A 241 16.86 14.80 8.62
C SER A 241 16.60 15.45 7.25
N THR A 242 15.62 16.33 7.15
CA THR A 242 15.30 16.99 5.89
C THR A 242 16.22 18.18 5.68
N ASP A 243 16.79 18.20 4.47
CA ASP A 243 17.41 19.31 3.76
C ASP A 243 18.89 19.65 4.03
N ASP A 244 19.77 18.76 3.55
CA ASP A 244 20.85 19.23 2.68
C ASP A 244 20.41 19.08 1.22
N SER A 245 19.80 20.15 0.72
CA SER A 245 19.59 20.44 -0.69
C SER A 245 20.92 20.75 -1.40
N ASP A 246 21.84 19.80 -1.37
CA ASP A 246 22.87 19.72 -2.40
C ASP A 246 22.55 18.54 -3.32
N THR A 247 22.58 18.81 -4.61
CA THR A 247 22.31 17.93 -5.75
C THR A 247 23.32 16.78 -5.90
N SER A 248 23.83 16.25 -4.78
CA SER A 248 24.68 15.08 -4.65
C SER A 248 23.96 13.90 -3.96
N ALA A 249 22.64 13.78 -4.11
CA ALA A 249 21.94 12.49 -3.97
C ALA A 249 22.25 11.54 -5.15
N LYS A 250 23.50 11.55 -5.63
CA LYS A 250 24.10 10.44 -6.34
C LYS A 250 24.72 9.55 -5.28
N ASN A 251 24.14 8.36 -5.14
CA ASN A 251 24.79 7.17 -4.60
C ASN A 251 25.23 7.22 -3.11
N VAL A 252 24.30 6.99 -2.19
CA VAL A 252 24.60 6.20 -0.97
C VAL A 252 24.41 4.69 -1.23
N HIS A 253 24.09 4.32 -2.48
CA HIS A 253 24.26 2.98 -3.03
C HIS A 253 25.46 2.94 -4.00
N GLN A 254 26.63 3.42 -3.58
CA GLN A 254 27.95 3.04 -4.12
C GLN A 254 29.05 3.81 -3.37
N ALA A 255 29.52 3.22 -2.27
CA ALA A 255 30.85 3.48 -1.75
C ALA A 255 31.39 2.16 -1.19
N ALA A 256 31.90 1.32 -2.07
CA ALA A 256 32.96 0.41 -1.69
C ALA A 256 34.18 1.29 -1.36
N GLY A 257 34.48 1.47 -0.07
CA GLY A 257 35.67 2.18 0.42
C GLY A 257 35.42 3.50 1.13
N ASP A 258 34.78 3.48 2.30
CA ASP A 258 35.00 4.42 3.41
C ASP A 258 34.50 3.74 4.70
N ASP A 259 35.41 3.37 5.60
CA ASP A 259 35.14 2.60 6.83
C ASP A 259 34.46 3.43 7.94
N SER A 260 33.94 4.63 7.64
CA SER A 260 33.47 5.57 8.68
C SER A 260 31.99 5.49 9.09
N HIS A 261 31.12 4.71 8.44
CA HIS A 261 29.68 4.64 8.84
C HIS A 261 29.01 3.27 8.63
N GLN A 262 29.61 2.17 9.09
CA GLN A 262 28.86 0.92 9.26
C GLN A 262 27.90 1.05 10.47
N ILE A 263 26.60 1.20 10.20
CA ILE A 263 25.56 0.92 11.20
C ILE A 263 25.64 -0.59 11.47
N THR A 264 26.38 -0.98 12.51
CA THR A 264 26.59 -2.41 12.83
C THR A 264 25.38 -3.04 13.50
N ALA A 265 24.48 -2.23 14.08
CA ALA A 265 23.21 -2.67 14.65
C ALA A 265 22.23 -1.52 14.95
N ALA A 266 20.94 -1.84 14.89
CA ALA A 266 19.85 -0.94 15.24
C ALA A 266 19.82 -0.66 16.75
N VAL A 267 19.74 0.61 17.17
CA VAL A 267 19.51 1.10 18.53
C VAL A 267 18.05 1.53 18.71
N CYS A 268 17.65 1.87 19.94
CA CYS A 268 16.28 2.27 20.25
C CYS A 268 15.76 3.40 19.34
N SER A 269 16.60 4.40 19.07
CA SER A 269 16.23 5.55 18.22
C SER A 269 16.04 5.23 16.74
N ASP A 270 16.51 4.08 16.25
CA ASP A 270 16.30 3.68 14.86
C ASP A 270 14.92 3.05 14.64
N CYS A 271 14.33 2.46 15.70
CA CYS A 271 13.03 1.81 15.64
C CYS A 271 11.88 2.75 16.05
N HIS A 272 12.14 3.69 16.97
CA HIS A 272 11.21 4.74 17.35
C HIS A 272 11.97 6.01 17.74
N THR A 273 11.51 7.17 17.27
CA THR A 273 12.22 8.43 17.55
C THR A 273 11.98 8.92 18.98
N PRO A 274 13.00 9.45 19.68
CA PRO A 274 12.82 10.01 21.01
C PRO A 274 12.02 11.33 21.00
N HIS A 275 11.93 12.00 19.84
CA HIS A 275 11.25 13.28 19.68
C HIS A 275 9.84 13.17 19.09
N SER A 276 9.43 12.06 18.48
CA SER A 276 8.07 11.94 17.92
C SER A 276 7.49 10.56 18.23
N ILE A 277 7.16 10.36 19.51
CA ILE A 277 6.62 9.09 20.01
C ILE A 277 5.37 9.33 20.84
N ASP A 278 4.33 8.54 20.59
CA ASP A 278 3.09 8.51 21.37
C ASP A 278 2.98 7.15 22.10
N SER A 279 1.85 6.90 22.77
CA SER A 279 1.61 5.60 23.41
C SER A 279 1.79 4.44 22.42
N PRO A 280 2.52 3.37 22.81
CA PRO A 280 2.79 2.20 21.96
C PRO A 280 1.52 1.45 21.55
N ASP A 281 0.40 1.67 22.24
CA ASP A 281 -0.88 1.04 21.92
C ASP A 281 -1.54 1.64 20.67
N LYS A 282 -1.12 2.85 20.27
CA LYS A 282 -1.74 3.58 19.16
C LYS A 282 -1.22 3.12 17.81
N ASP A 283 -2.13 3.12 16.82
CA ASP A 283 -1.83 2.68 15.47
C ASP A 283 -0.70 3.43 14.77
N PRO A 284 -0.61 4.78 14.84
CA PRO A 284 0.49 5.52 14.23
C PRO A 284 1.88 5.03 14.68
N VAL A 285 2.04 4.69 15.96
CA VAL A 285 3.31 4.19 16.50
C VAL A 285 3.63 2.80 15.96
N LYS A 286 2.64 1.90 15.95
CA LYS A 286 2.79 0.54 15.44
C LYS A 286 3.14 0.50 13.95
N LEU A 287 2.55 1.40 13.16
CA LEU A 287 2.85 1.54 11.73
C LEU A 287 4.26 2.07 11.51
N MET A 288 4.63 3.13 12.23
CA MET A 288 5.98 3.73 12.16
C MET A 288 7.08 2.73 12.53
N ILE A 289 6.90 1.91 13.58
CA ILE A 289 7.86 0.86 13.94
C ILE A 289 8.02 -0.17 12.82
N THR A 290 6.92 -0.54 12.15
CA THR A 290 6.96 -1.50 11.04
C THR A 290 7.75 -0.93 9.85
N GLU A 291 7.51 0.35 9.52
CA GLU A 291 8.25 1.07 8.47
C GLU A 291 9.74 1.16 8.77
N ASN A 292 10.10 1.44 10.03
CA ASN A 292 11.50 1.61 10.45
C ASN A 292 12.34 0.34 10.30
N CYS A 293 11.74 -0.85 10.34
CA CYS A 293 12.45 -2.09 10.01
C CYS A 293 13.01 -2.06 8.57
N GLY A 294 12.31 -1.38 7.64
CA GLY A 294 12.68 -1.27 6.23
C GLY A 294 13.90 -0.40 5.95
N THR A 295 14.32 0.43 6.90
CA THR A 295 15.54 1.25 6.77
C THR A 295 16.80 0.39 6.59
N CYS A 296 16.81 -0.81 7.19
CA CYS A 296 17.88 -1.80 7.04
C CYS A 296 17.41 -3.08 6.33
N HIS A 297 16.13 -3.47 6.45
CA HIS A 297 15.57 -4.71 5.89
C HIS A 297 14.64 -4.48 4.70
N ALA A 298 15.07 -3.69 3.73
CA ALA A 298 14.25 -3.29 2.58
C ALA A 298 13.66 -4.48 1.79
N LYS A 299 14.43 -5.57 1.59
CA LYS A 299 13.96 -6.78 0.89
C LYS A 299 12.82 -7.47 1.67
N GLN A 300 12.98 -7.61 2.99
CA GLN A 300 12.01 -8.28 3.85
C GLN A 300 10.73 -7.46 3.97
N VAL A 301 10.82 -6.14 4.06
CA VAL A 301 9.64 -5.25 4.05
C VAL A 301 8.88 -5.36 2.73
N ARG A 302 9.58 -5.33 1.59
CA ARG A 302 8.94 -5.49 0.26
C ARG A 302 8.14 -6.80 0.16
N THR A 303 8.74 -7.92 0.56
CA THR A 303 8.09 -9.24 0.49
C THR A 303 6.97 -9.39 1.50
N TYR A 304 7.12 -8.81 2.70
CA TYR A 304 6.05 -8.73 3.69
C TYR A 304 4.86 -7.90 3.20
N GLU A 305 5.11 -6.74 2.60
CA GLU A 305 4.06 -5.88 2.02
C GLU A 305 3.29 -6.52 0.87
N ALA A 306 3.88 -7.52 0.20
CA ALA A 306 3.19 -8.33 -0.80
C ALA A 306 2.23 -9.36 -0.17
N SER A 307 2.42 -9.73 1.10
CA SER A 307 1.51 -10.59 1.85
C SER A 307 0.23 -9.85 2.26
N TYR A 308 -0.85 -10.58 2.54
CA TYR A 308 -2.08 -9.98 3.05
C TYR A 308 -1.87 -9.19 4.35
N HIS A 309 -1.01 -9.67 5.26
CA HIS A 309 -0.69 -8.97 6.49
C HIS A 309 -0.08 -7.59 6.22
N GLY A 310 0.89 -7.54 5.31
CA GLY A 310 1.56 -6.31 4.92
C GLY A 310 0.69 -5.38 4.08
N GLN A 311 -0.19 -5.89 3.23
CA GLN A 311 -1.15 -5.08 2.47
C GLN A 311 -2.09 -4.29 3.41
N VAL A 312 -2.55 -4.91 4.50
CA VAL A 312 -3.39 -4.23 5.50
C VAL A 312 -2.60 -3.18 6.28
N VAL A 313 -1.35 -3.47 6.64
CA VAL A 313 -0.45 -2.50 7.29
C VAL A 313 -0.14 -1.32 6.39
N ARG A 314 0.14 -1.58 5.12
CA ARG A 314 0.38 -0.56 4.09
C ARG A 314 -0.86 0.29 3.80
N ALA A 315 -2.06 -0.25 4.03
CA ALA A 315 -3.30 0.51 4.01
C ALA A 315 -3.51 1.41 5.24
N GLY A 316 -2.61 1.35 6.23
CA GLY A 316 -2.64 2.18 7.44
C GLY A 316 -3.36 1.55 8.64
N TYR A 317 -3.48 0.20 8.69
CA TYR A 317 -4.20 -0.50 9.76
C TYR A 317 -3.31 -1.55 10.45
N THR A 318 -3.48 -1.75 11.76
CA THR A 318 -2.52 -2.51 12.59
C THR A 318 -3.04 -3.85 13.11
N HIS A 319 -4.24 -4.25 12.67
CA HIS A 319 -4.93 -5.44 13.20
C HIS A 319 -4.49 -6.76 12.54
N THR A 320 -3.57 -6.71 11.58
CA THR A 320 -2.86 -7.88 11.05
C THR A 320 -1.46 -7.98 11.67
N ALA A 321 -0.83 -9.15 11.54
CA ALA A 321 0.51 -9.37 12.07
C ALA A 321 1.52 -8.40 11.43
N LYS A 322 2.34 -7.75 12.26
CA LYS A 322 3.44 -6.86 11.88
C LYS A 322 4.78 -7.57 12.14
N CYS A 323 5.89 -6.96 11.74
CA CYS A 323 7.22 -7.55 11.90
C CYS A 323 7.48 -8.04 13.34
N TYR A 324 7.17 -7.22 14.34
CA TYR A 324 7.42 -7.53 15.75
C TYR A 324 6.45 -8.55 16.37
N ASP A 325 5.28 -8.81 15.75
CA ASP A 325 4.37 -9.85 16.23
C ASP A 325 4.99 -11.24 16.00
N CYS A 326 5.68 -11.39 14.86
CA CYS A 326 6.39 -12.62 14.50
C CYS A 326 7.80 -12.66 15.11
N HIS A 327 8.59 -11.59 15.00
CA HIS A 327 10.00 -11.59 15.37
C HIS A 327 10.28 -11.18 16.83
N GLY A 328 9.30 -10.57 17.51
CA GLY A 328 9.50 -9.89 18.80
C GLY A 328 9.77 -8.39 18.62
N SER A 329 9.57 -7.61 19.69
CA SER A 329 9.77 -6.15 19.66
C SER A 329 11.20 -5.77 20.03
N HIS A 330 11.54 -5.75 21.33
CA HIS A 330 12.90 -5.43 21.78
C HIS A 330 13.83 -6.65 21.76
N GLY A 331 13.29 -7.86 21.96
CA GLY A 331 14.05 -9.12 22.05
C GLY A 331 14.14 -9.89 20.74
N VAL A 332 14.39 -9.20 19.62
CA VAL A 332 14.49 -9.87 18.31
C VAL A 332 15.68 -10.83 18.30
N MET A 333 15.42 -12.10 17.98
CA MET A 333 16.45 -13.14 17.95
C MET A 333 16.71 -13.64 16.54
N ASP A 334 17.85 -14.31 16.37
CA ASP A 334 18.17 -15.04 15.14
C ASP A 334 17.12 -16.13 14.89
N VAL A 335 16.84 -16.45 13.63
CA VAL A 335 15.82 -17.45 13.27
C VAL A 335 16.19 -18.84 13.80
N ASP A 336 17.48 -19.15 13.88
CA ASP A 336 17.99 -20.44 14.35
C ASP A 336 18.14 -20.50 15.89
N HIS A 337 17.86 -19.40 16.60
CA HIS A 337 17.93 -19.41 18.07
C HIS A 337 16.69 -20.14 18.65
N PRO A 338 16.85 -21.09 19.59
CA PRO A 338 15.75 -21.89 20.12
C PRO A 338 14.63 -21.09 20.79
N GLU A 339 14.92 -19.90 21.33
CA GLU A 339 13.93 -19.01 21.94
C GLU A 339 13.27 -18.04 20.94
N SER A 340 13.72 -18.03 19.68
CA SER A 340 13.16 -17.16 18.65
C SER A 340 11.71 -17.52 18.36
N LYS A 341 10.84 -16.53 18.32
CA LYS A 341 9.43 -16.71 17.95
C LYS A 341 9.24 -17.26 16.53
N VAL A 342 10.22 -17.05 15.65
CA VAL A 342 10.22 -17.57 14.27
C VAL A 342 11.09 -18.82 14.11
N HIS A 343 11.60 -19.41 15.20
CA HIS A 343 12.26 -20.72 15.16
C HIS A 343 11.28 -21.80 14.68
N PRO A 344 11.70 -22.78 13.85
CA PRO A 344 10.83 -23.84 13.34
C PRO A 344 9.94 -24.51 14.41
N ASP A 345 10.48 -24.75 15.61
CA ASP A 345 9.75 -25.38 16.72
C ASP A 345 8.74 -24.44 17.41
N ASN A 346 8.91 -23.12 17.30
CA ASN A 346 8.06 -22.11 17.95
C ASN A 346 7.04 -21.47 17.00
N ARG A 347 7.31 -21.49 15.68
CA ARG A 347 6.52 -20.79 14.65
C ARG A 347 5.03 -21.09 14.72
N LEU A 348 4.66 -22.34 14.99
CA LEU A 348 3.25 -22.72 15.09
C LEU A 348 2.57 -22.01 16.26
N GLY A 349 3.24 -21.94 17.41
CA GLY A 349 2.79 -21.18 18.58
C GLY A 349 2.66 -19.68 18.27
N THR A 350 3.57 -19.12 17.49
CA THR A 350 3.52 -17.73 17.02
C THR A 350 2.30 -17.50 16.11
N CYS A 351 2.04 -18.37 15.13
CA CYS A 351 0.84 -18.27 14.30
C CYS A 351 -0.45 -18.37 15.15
N ARG A 352 -0.47 -19.23 16.17
CA ARG A 352 -1.63 -19.44 17.04
C ARG A 352 -1.97 -18.26 17.95
N GLN A 353 -1.12 -17.24 18.06
CA GLN A 353 -1.46 -16.00 18.76
C GLN A 353 -2.62 -15.25 18.09
N CYS A 354 -2.78 -15.40 16.77
CA CYS A 354 -3.90 -14.82 16.02
C CYS A 354 -4.75 -15.90 15.32
N HIS A 355 -4.18 -17.06 14.99
CA HIS A 355 -4.87 -18.18 14.38
C HIS A 355 -5.00 -19.35 15.37
N GLU A 356 -5.83 -19.19 16.39
CA GLU A 356 -5.92 -20.09 17.58
C GLU A 356 -5.89 -21.60 17.25
N ASN A 357 -6.60 -22.01 16.18
CA ASN A 357 -6.72 -23.42 15.78
C ASN A 357 -5.86 -23.78 14.55
N ALA A 358 -4.77 -23.05 14.30
CA ALA A 358 -3.88 -23.35 13.17
C ALA A 358 -3.26 -24.76 13.29
N PRO A 359 -3.43 -25.64 12.29
CA PRO A 359 -2.73 -26.91 12.20
C PRO A 359 -1.30 -26.73 11.68
N ASP A 360 -0.49 -27.79 11.79
CA ASP A 360 0.92 -27.81 11.37
C ASP A 360 1.12 -27.44 9.89
N GLY A 361 0.09 -27.63 9.05
CA GLY A 361 0.12 -27.20 7.65
C GLY A 361 0.45 -25.72 7.47
N PHE A 362 0.15 -24.84 8.44
CA PHE A 362 0.53 -23.42 8.42
C PHE A 362 2.05 -23.19 8.36
N LEU A 363 2.86 -24.13 8.86
CA LEU A 363 4.32 -23.97 8.90
C LEU A 363 4.95 -23.88 7.51
N GLY A 364 4.28 -24.41 6.48
CA GLY A 364 4.70 -24.29 5.09
C GLY A 364 4.44 -22.91 4.47
N PHE A 365 3.75 -21.99 5.15
CA PHE A 365 3.48 -20.65 4.62
C PHE A 365 4.73 -19.76 4.67
N HIS A 366 5.02 -19.10 3.55
CA HIS A 366 6.14 -18.17 3.43
C HIS A 366 5.67 -16.73 3.65
N ALA A 367 5.90 -16.18 4.85
CA ALA A 367 5.53 -14.80 5.19
C ALA A 367 6.36 -13.74 4.43
N HIS A 368 7.57 -14.11 3.99
CA HIS A 368 8.48 -13.30 3.17
C HIS A 368 8.75 -13.97 1.80
N GLY A 369 7.77 -14.72 1.27
CA GLY A 369 7.90 -15.39 -0.02
C GLY A 369 8.11 -14.39 -1.17
N ASP A 370 9.07 -14.67 -2.04
CA ASP A 370 9.41 -13.81 -3.18
C ASP A 370 9.19 -14.57 -4.51
N ALA A 371 8.14 -14.21 -5.25
CA ALA A 371 7.82 -14.83 -6.53
C ALA A 371 8.82 -14.50 -7.65
N ASN A 372 9.82 -13.65 -7.39
CA ASN A 372 10.91 -13.38 -8.33
C ASN A 372 12.19 -14.18 -8.03
N ASP A 373 12.21 -14.96 -6.96
CA ASP A 373 13.35 -15.75 -6.52
C ASP A 373 13.07 -17.24 -6.74
N PHE A 374 13.56 -17.77 -7.87
CA PHE A 374 13.38 -19.17 -8.22
C PHE A 374 14.20 -20.12 -7.33
N GLU A 375 15.36 -19.68 -6.83
CA GLU A 375 16.25 -20.53 -6.05
C GLU A 375 15.63 -20.88 -4.69
N ASN A 376 14.94 -19.92 -4.07
CA ASN A 376 14.32 -20.09 -2.75
C ASN A 376 12.81 -20.39 -2.80
N TYR A 377 12.09 -19.96 -3.84
CA TYR A 377 10.64 -20.11 -3.95
C TYR A 377 10.19 -20.57 -5.35
N PRO A 378 10.62 -21.76 -5.81
CA PRO A 378 10.36 -22.22 -7.17
C PRO A 378 8.86 -22.33 -7.48
N GLU A 379 8.02 -22.75 -6.53
CA GLU A 379 6.58 -22.89 -6.73
C GLU A 379 5.92 -21.53 -6.99
N MET A 380 6.28 -20.52 -6.20
CA MET A 380 5.75 -19.15 -6.33
C MET A 380 6.19 -18.53 -7.65
N TRP A 381 7.47 -18.71 -8.02
CA TRP A 381 8.00 -18.21 -9.27
C TRP A 381 7.30 -18.83 -10.48
N ILE A 382 7.11 -20.15 -10.49
CA ILE A 382 6.43 -20.85 -11.58
C ILE A 382 4.98 -20.35 -11.70
N ALA A 383 4.26 -20.24 -10.58
CA ALA A 383 2.89 -19.75 -10.58
C ALA A 383 2.80 -18.31 -11.12
N GLN A 384 3.66 -17.40 -10.65
CA GLN A 384 3.68 -16.02 -11.12
C GLN A 384 4.00 -15.93 -12.62
N ARG A 385 5.06 -16.59 -13.10
CA ARG A 385 5.43 -16.55 -14.52
C ARG A 385 4.36 -17.17 -15.43
N PHE A 386 3.69 -18.22 -14.95
CA PHE A 386 2.55 -18.79 -15.68
C PHE A 386 1.40 -17.77 -15.79
N MET A 387 1.03 -17.11 -14.69
CA MET A 387 -0.02 -16.10 -14.69
C MET A 387 0.36 -14.88 -15.55
N ASP A 388 1.59 -14.38 -15.43
CA ASP A 388 2.12 -13.28 -16.26
C ASP A 388 1.99 -13.61 -17.75
N LEU A 389 2.45 -14.81 -18.16
CA LEU A 389 2.38 -15.28 -19.54
C LEU A 389 0.92 -15.41 -20.01
N LEU A 390 0.04 -15.93 -19.16
CA LEU A 390 -1.37 -16.07 -19.46
C LEU A 390 -2.02 -14.70 -19.69
N ILE A 391 -1.80 -13.74 -18.78
CA ILE A 391 -2.33 -12.37 -18.86
C ILE A 391 -1.85 -11.69 -20.15
N VAL A 392 -0.54 -11.66 -20.38
CA VAL A 392 0.04 -11.02 -21.56
C VAL A 392 -0.45 -11.69 -22.83
N GLY A 393 -0.48 -13.03 -22.87
CA GLY A 393 -0.94 -13.79 -24.04
C GLY A 393 -2.41 -13.54 -24.38
N VAL A 394 -3.29 -13.57 -23.38
CA VAL A 394 -4.73 -13.31 -23.55
C VAL A 394 -4.94 -11.89 -24.06
N PHE A 395 -4.36 -10.87 -23.42
CA PHE A 395 -4.58 -9.49 -23.86
C PHE A 395 -3.93 -9.16 -25.20
N ALA A 396 -2.74 -9.69 -25.49
CA ALA A 396 -2.11 -9.53 -26.79
C ALA A 396 -3.02 -10.06 -27.92
N PHE A 397 -3.64 -11.23 -27.71
CA PHE A 397 -4.58 -11.79 -28.67
C PHE A 397 -5.86 -10.96 -28.80
N PHE A 398 -6.56 -10.68 -27.71
CA PHE A 398 -7.88 -10.05 -27.75
C PHE A 398 -7.84 -8.56 -28.08
N TRP A 399 -6.85 -7.81 -27.60
CA TRP A 399 -6.73 -6.41 -27.99
C TRP A 399 -6.30 -6.26 -29.45
N THR A 400 -5.43 -7.15 -29.96
CA THR A 400 -5.12 -7.17 -31.41
C THR A 400 -6.38 -7.49 -32.22
N HIS A 401 -7.15 -8.50 -31.80
CA HIS A 401 -8.42 -8.85 -32.43
C HIS A 401 -9.41 -7.66 -32.46
N MET A 402 -9.57 -6.97 -31.33
CA MET A 402 -10.39 -5.77 -31.20
C MET A 402 -9.94 -4.64 -32.14
N LEU A 403 -8.64 -4.33 -32.16
CA LEU A 403 -8.07 -3.29 -33.02
C LEU A 403 -8.26 -3.61 -34.50
N LEU A 404 -8.05 -4.86 -34.91
CA LEU A 404 -8.29 -5.33 -36.28
C LEU A 404 -9.78 -5.21 -36.65
N TRP A 405 -10.69 -5.52 -35.72
CA TRP A 405 -12.12 -5.36 -35.92
C TRP A 405 -12.49 -3.89 -36.15
N ILE A 406 -12.06 -3.01 -35.24
CA ILE A 406 -12.31 -1.56 -35.35
C ILE A 406 -11.79 -1.03 -36.68
N PHE A 407 -10.56 -1.38 -37.04
CA PHE A 407 -9.94 -0.98 -38.30
C PHE A 407 -10.75 -1.47 -39.51
N ARG A 408 -11.19 -2.73 -39.49
CA ARG A 408 -11.92 -3.32 -40.61
C ARG A 408 -13.29 -2.68 -40.79
N GLU A 409 -14.06 -2.54 -39.72
CA GLU A 409 -15.39 -1.92 -39.80
C GLU A 409 -15.31 -0.43 -40.17
N TRP A 410 -14.31 0.29 -39.67
CA TRP A 410 -14.05 1.67 -40.11
C TRP A 410 -13.81 1.74 -41.63
N ARG A 411 -13.03 0.81 -42.18
CA ARG A 411 -12.78 0.72 -43.63
C ARG A 411 -14.06 0.38 -44.40
N ASP A 412 -14.82 -0.63 -43.96
CA ASP A 412 -16.07 -1.03 -44.60
C ASP A 412 -17.11 0.11 -44.56
N ARG A 413 -17.17 0.90 -43.47
CA ARG A 413 -18.01 2.10 -43.35
C ARG A 413 -17.60 3.20 -44.32
N ARG A 414 -16.31 3.47 -44.49
CA ARG A 414 -15.80 4.41 -45.51
C ARG A 414 -16.15 3.98 -46.94
N GLN A 415 -16.33 2.68 -47.16
CA GLN A 415 -16.74 2.10 -48.45
C GLN A 415 -18.26 1.98 -48.61
N GLY A 416 -19.06 2.45 -47.65
CA GLY A 416 -20.53 2.34 -47.69
C GLY A 416 -21.07 0.92 -47.45
N LYS A 417 -20.23 -0.01 -46.98
CA LYS A 417 -20.59 -1.43 -46.71
C LYS A 417 -20.91 -1.71 -45.24
N GLY A 418 -20.78 -0.71 -44.36
CA GLY A 418 -21.06 -0.87 -42.94
C GLY A 418 -22.55 -1.09 -42.68
N TYR A 419 -22.86 -2.03 -41.79
CA TYR A 419 -24.23 -2.23 -41.33
C TYR A 419 -24.71 -1.00 -40.54
N ARG A 420 -25.94 -0.55 -40.82
CA ARG A 420 -26.65 0.48 -40.05
C ARG A 420 -28.11 0.08 -39.96
N SER A 421 -28.63 0.00 -38.74
CA SER A 421 -30.07 -0.09 -38.51
C SER A 421 -30.77 1.14 -39.10
N ASP A 422 -31.81 0.95 -39.90
CA ASP A 422 -32.58 2.04 -40.50
C ASP A 422 -33.32 2.84 -39.41
N PRO A 423 -32.96 4.11 -39.14
CA PRO A 423 -33.64 4.93 -38.13
C PRO A 423 -35.06 5.35 -38.55
N VAL A 424 -35.36 5.30 -39.84
CA VAL A 424 -36.60 5.83 -40.44
C VAL A 424 -37.72 4.78 -40.41
N LYS A 425 -37.38 3.50 -40.34
CA LYS A 425 -38.33 2.38 -40.21
C LYS A 425 -38.10 1.63 -38.90
N PRO A 426 -38.68 2.08 -37.77
CA PRO A 426 -38.52 1.38 -36.50
C PRO A 426 -39.04 -0.05 -36.63
N ALA A 427 -38.25 -1.02 -36.18
CA ALA A 427 -38.62 -2.42 -36.23
C ALA A 427 -39.94 -2.64 -35.51
N THR A 428 -40.89 -3.27 -36.18
CA THR A 428 -42.22 -3.60 -35.62
C THR A 428 -42.26 -4.99 -34.98
N VAL A 429 -41.27 -5.83 -35.28
CA VAL A 429 -41.14 -7.21 -34.82
C VAL A 429 -39.76 -7.43 -34.20
N TYR A 430 -39.75 -8.07 -33.03
CA TYR A 430 -38.54 -8.37 -32.27
C TYR A 430 -38.41 -9.88 -32.04
N PHE A 431 -37.19 -10.35 -31.88
CA PHE A 431 -36.87 -11.71 -31.47
C PHE A 431 -36.53 -11.74 -29.97
N ARG A 432 -37.16 -12.64 -29.21
CA ARG A 432 -36.87 -12.84 -27.79
C ARG A 432 -35.58 -13.65 -27.63
N ARG A 433 -34.49 -12.95 -27.31
CA ARG A 433 -33.15 -13.54 -27.15
C ARG A 433 -32.94 -14.16 -25.76
N PHE A 434 -33.34 -13.46 -24.69
CA PHE A 434 -33.11 -13.90 -23.31
C PHE A 434 -34.37 -13.87 -22.46
N SER A 435 -34.51 -14.86 -21.57
CA SER A 435 -35.57 -14.91 -20.57
C SER A 435 -35.29 -13.94 -19.41
N LEU A 436 -36.31 -13.61 -18.61
CA LEU A 436 -36.15 -12.71 -17.47
C LEU A 436 -35.17 -13.26 -16.43
N GLY A 437 -35.21 -14.57 -16.16
CA GLY A 437 -34.33 -15.21 -15.17
C GLY A 437 -32.85 -15.01 -15.49
N TRP A 438 -32.44 -15.26 -16.74
CA TRP A 438 -31.05 -15.06 -17.17
C TRP A 438 -30.61 -13.60 -17.14
N ARG A 439 -31.53 -12.67 -17.45
CA ARG A 439 -31.25 -11.23 -17.39
C ARG A 439 -31.05 -10.76 -15.95
N LEU A 440 -31.86 -11.22 -15.02
CA LEU A 440 -31.70 -10.93 -13.60
C LEU A 440 -30.41 -11.55 -13.06
N ALA A 441 -30.13 -12.81 -13.39
CA ALA A 441 -28.89 -13.47 -12.99
C ALA A 441 -27.66 -12.70 -13.48
N HIS A 442 -27.65 -12.28 -14.75
CA HIS A 442 -26.58 -11.44 -15.29
C HIS A 442 -26.46 -10.10 -14.58
N GLY A 443 -27.57 -9.39 -14.35
CA GLY A 443 -27.55 -8.09 -13.65
C GLY A 443 -27.01 -8.19 -12.23
N VAL A 444 -27.45 -9.20 -11.47
CA VAL A 444 -26.94 -9.45 -10.11
C VAL A 444 -25.47 -9.87 -10.15
N LEU A 445 -25.08 -10.74 -11.08
CA LEU A 445 -23.69 -11.14 -11.25
C LEU A 445 -22.78 -9.95 -11.58
N ALA A 446 -23.19 -9.07 -12.50
CA ALA A 446 -22.43 -7.88 -12.88
C ALA A 446 -22.18 -6.96 -11.68
N ILE A 447 -23.20 -6.72 -10.85
CA ILE A 447 -23.06 -5.91 -9.63
C ILE A 447 -22.13 -6.60 -8.62
N ALA A 448 -22.30 -7.91 -8.39
CA ALA A 448 -21.45 -8.67 -7.49
C ALA A 448 -19.97 -8.63 -7.93
N VAL A 449 -19.70 -8.82 -9.23
CA VAL A 449 -18.35 -8.74 -9.80
C VAL A 449 -17.76 -7.34 -9.63
N MET A 450 -18.52 -6.28 -9.89
CA MET A 450 -18.02 -4.91 -9.67
C MET A 450 -17.64 -4.64 -8.21
N ILE A 451 -18.43 -5.14 -7.26
CA ILE A 451 -18.11 -5.03 -5.83
C ILE A 451 -16.86 -5.84 -5.49
N LEU A 452 -16.73 -7.07 -6.01
CA LEU A 452 -15.55 -7.92 -5.83
C LEU A 452 -14.29 -7.26 -6.39
N VAL A 453 -14.35 -6.70 -7.59
CA VAL A 453 -13.23 -5.97 -8.22
C VAL A 453 -12.86 -4.76 -7.38
N LEU A 454 -13.81 -3.92 -6.97
CA LEU A 454 -13.53 -2.73 -6.16
C LEU A 454 -12.88 -3.09 -4.82
N THR A 455 -13.47 -4.02 -4.08
CA THR A 455 -12.99 -4.40 -2.75
C THR A 455 -11.67 -5.17 -2.80
N GLY A 456 -11.50 -6.08 -3.76
CA GLY A 456 -10.27 -6.86 -3.92
C GLY A 456 -9.10 -6.00 -4.38
N THR A 457 -9.30 -5.13 -5.37
CA THR A 457 -8.22 -4.29 -5.91
C THR A 457 -7.82 -3.17 -4.96
N ALA A 458 -8.74 -2.68 -4.11
CA ALA A 458 -8.40 -1.75 -3.04
C ALA A 458 -7.48 -2.36 -1.98
N VAL A 459 -7.53 -3.68 -1.76
CA VAL A 459 -6.56 -4.37 -0.88
C VAL A 459 -5.26 -4.65 -1.62
N LEU A 460 -5.35 -5.16 -2.85
CA LEU A 460 -4.18 -5.49 -3.68
C LEU A 460 -3.27 -4.27 -3.91
N PHE A 461 -3.88 -3.11 -4.19
CA PHE A 461 -3.18 -1.85 -4.43
C PHE A 461 -3.17 -0.94 -3.20
N SER A 462 -3.14 -1.53 -1.99
CA SER A 462 -3.20 -0.84 -0.68
C SER A 462 -2.26 0.36 -0.49
N GLY A 463 -1.16 0.44 -1.23
CA GLY A 463 -0.28 1.60 -1.20
C GLY A 463 -0.66 2.76 -2.11
N GLN A 464 -1.71 2.64 -2.92
CA GLN A 464 -2.19 3.74 -3.75
C GLN A 464 -3.19 4.61 -2.99
N PRO A 465 -3.14 5.96 -3.15
CA PRO A 465 -4.04 6.86 -2.42
C PRO A 465 -5.54 6.57 -2.64
N TRP A 466 -5.94 6.18 -3.86
CA TRP A 466 -7.34 5.85 -4.13
C TRP A 466 -7.77 4.59 -3.38
N ALA A 467 -6.88 3.61 -3.23
CA ALA A 467 -7.18 2.34 -2.57
C ALA A 467 -7.39 2.56 -1.07
N GLN A 468 -6.48 3.32 -0.44
CA GLN A 468 -6.62 3.75 0.95
C GLN A 468 -7.90 4.55 1.19
N TYR A 469 -8.23 5.47 0.27
CA TYR A 469 -9.48 6.24 0.32
C TYR A 469 -10.71 5.33 0.28
N ILE A 470 -10.76 4.37 -0.65
CA ILE A 470 -11.87 3.42 -0.77
C ILE A 470 -12.00 2.57 0.49
N ILE A 471 -10.90 2.03 1.02
CA ILE A 471 -10.92 1.27 2.27
C ILE A 471 -11.44 2.13 3.43
N GLY A 472 -11.03 3.39 3.52
CA GLY A 472 -11.54 4.35 4.52
C GLY A 472 -13.05 4.58 4.39
N VAL A 473 -13.55 4.82 3.17
CA VAL A 473 -14.98 5.03 2.90
C VAL A 473 -15.82 3.78 3.22
N LEU A 474 -15.28 2.58 2.98
CA LEU A 474 -15.95 1.33 3.32
C LEU A 474 -15.94 1.03 4.83
N GLY A 475 -15.22 1.82 5.63
CA GLY A 475 -15.13 1.65 7.10
C GLY A 475 -14.00 0.72 7.56
N GLY A 476 -12.97 0.55 6.73
CA GLY A 476 -11.76 -0.20 7.05
C GLY A 476 -11.71 -1.62 6.45
N PRO A 477 -10.56 -2.30 6.56
CA PRO A 477 -10.32 -3.59 5.89
C PRO A 477 -11.27 -4.71 6.34
N GLN A 478 -11.70 -4.75 7.60
CA GLN A 478 -12.62 -5.79 8.09
C GLN A 478 -14.01 -5.66 7.48
N ILE A 479 -14.52 -4.43 7.33
CA ILE A 479 -15.81 -4.18 6.70
C ILE A 479 -15.69 -4.43 5.19
N ALA A 480 -14.63 -3.95 4.56
CA ALA A 480 -14.36 -4.22 3.14
C ALA A 480 -14.29 -5.74 2.85
N ALA A 481 -13.62 -6.52 3.69
CA ALA A 481 -13.58 -7.97 3.59
C ALA A 481 -14.96 -8.63 3.77
N SER A 482 -15.79 -8.10 4.66
CA SER A 482 -17.16 -8.58 4.86
C SER A 482 -18.03 -8.33 3.63
N ILE A 483 -17.93 -7.14 3.02
CA ILE A 483 -18.60 -6.79 1.76
C ILE A 483 -18.11 -7.71 0.64
N HIS A 484 -16.80 -7.92 0.53
CA HIS A 484 -16.20 -8.80 -0.48
C HIS A 484 -16.76 -10.23 -0.37
N ARG A 485 -16.79 -10.80 0.84
CA ARG A 485 -17.33 -12.14 1.11
C ARG A 485 -18.82 -12.26 0.80
N ALA A 486 -19.62 -11.23 1.11
CA ALA A 486 -21.05 -11.21 0.77
C ALA A 486 -21.28 -11.20 -0.76
N ALA A 487 -20.49 -10.42 -1.50
CA ALA A 487 -20.52 -10.42 -2.95
C ALA A 487 -20.03 -11.77 -3.53
N ALA A 488 -19.02 -12.39 -2.91
CA ALA A 488 -18.49 -13.70 -3.30
C ALA A 488 -19.55 -14.81 -3.12
N LEU A 489 -20.32 -14.79 -2.02
CA LEU A 489 -21.43 -15.74 -1.83
C LEU A 489 -22.50 -15.60 -2.92
N THR A 490 -22.85 -14.36 -3.30
CA THR A 490 -23.80 -14.11 -4.40
C THR A 490 -23.26 -14.66 -5.72
N PHE A 491 -21.97 -14.42 -6.00
CA PHE A 491 -21.28 -14.93 -7.17
C PHE A 491 -21.24 -16.47 -7.22
N ILE A 492 -20.86 -17.12 -6.12
CA ILE A 492 -20.84 -18.59 -5.99
C ILE A 492 -22.24 -19.17 -6.15
N ALA A 493 -23.26 -18.55 -5.54
CA ALA A 493 -24.65 -19.01 -5.65
C ALA A 493 -25.15 -18.99 -7.11
N ILE A 494 -24.81 -17.95 -7.88
CA ILE A 494 -25.15 -17.87 -9.30
C ILE A 494 -24.39 -18.94 -10.10
N PHE A 495 -23.09 -19.13 -9.83
CA PHE A 495 -22.28 -20.15 -10.51
C PHE A 495 -22.80 -21.57 -10.27
N VAL A 496 -23.05 -21.94 -9.01
CA VAL A 496 -23.61 -23.24 -8.63
C VAL A 496 -25.03 -23.40 -9.17
N GLY A 497 -25.87 -22.37 -9.07
CA GLY A 497 -27.22 -22.38 -9.62
C GLY A 497 -27.23 -22.63 -11.13
N HIS A 498 -26.30 -22.02 -11.86
CA HIS A 498 -26.11 -22.26 -13.30
C HIS A 498 -25.71 -23.71 -13.59
N LEU A 499 -24.74 -24.27 -12.85
CA LEU A 499 -24.34 -25.68 -12.97
C LEU A 499 -25.52 -26.64 -12.73
N LEU A 500 -26.34 -26.36 -11.71
CA LEU A 500 -27.54 -27.15 -11.41
C LEU A 500 -28.56 -27.10 -12.55
N VAL A 501 -28.77 -25.93 -13.18
CA VAL A 501 -29.65 -25.78 -14.35
C VAL A 501 -29.12 -26.57 -15.55
N VAL A 502 -27.80 -26.52 -15.79
CA VAL A 502 -27.18 -27.32 -16.87
C VAL A 502 -27.35 -28.81 -16.60
N ALA A 503 -27.03 -29.28 -15.40
CA ALA A 503 -27.21 -30.68 -15.00
C ALA A 503 -28.67 -31.14 -15.15
N TRP A 504 -29.61 -30.32 -14.69
CA TRP A 504 -31.05 -30.58 -14.83
C TRP A 504 -31.47 -30.72 -16.30
N ASN A 505 -31.00 -29.82 -17.17
CA ASN A 505 -31.33 -29.86 -18.59
C ASN A 505 -30.75 -31.11 -19.28
N VAL A 506 -29.52 -31.50 -18.94
CA VAL A 506 -28.89 -32.73 -19.45
C VAL A 506 -29.68 -33.97 -19.02
N VAL A 507 -30.05 -34.07 -17.74
CA VAL A 507 -30.85 -35.18 -17.21
C VAL A 507 -32.24 -35.24 -17.88
N ARG A 508 -32.90 -34.08 -18.04
CA ARG A 508 -34.23 -34.00 -18.67
C ARG A 508 -34.20 -34.38 -20.14
N ALA A 509 -33.09 -34.15 -20.85
CA ALA A 509 -32.94 -34.53 -22.25
C ALA A 509 -32.82 -36.05 -22.48
N ARG A 510 -32.65 -36.87 -21.42
CA ARG A 510 -32.63 -38.35 -21.46
C ARG A 510 -31.75 -38.93 -22.60
N GLY A 511 -30.55 -38.39 -22.77
CA GLY A 511 -29.60 -38.84 -23.80
C GLY A 511 -29.76 -38.21 -25.19
N LYS A 512 -30.79 -37.38 -25.40
CA LYS A 512 -30.95 -36.56 -26.63
C LYS A 512 -30.23 -35.21 -26.56
N PHE A 513 -29.32 -35.04 -25.60
CA PHE A 513 -28.59 -33.79 -25.44
C PHE A 513 -27.46 -33.70 -26.47
N GLU A 514 -27.54 -32.70 -27.36
CA GLU A 514 -26.53 -32.47 -28.39
C GLU A 514 -25.36 -31.66 -27.86
N TRP A 515 -24.32 -32.34 -27.37
CA TRP A 515 -23.13 -31.70 -26.79
C TRP A 515 -22.38 -30.76 -27.74
N LEU A 516 -22.35 -31.08 -29.03
CA LEU A 516 -21.67 -30.28 -30.07
C LEU A 516 -22.66 -29.73 -31.10
N GLY A 517 -23.95 -29.68 -30.74
CA GLY A 517 -25.00 -29.14 -31.59
C GLY A 517 -24.88 -27.63 -31.81
N PRO A 518 -25.66 -27.06 -32.73
CA PRO A 518 -25.60 -25.63 -33.09
C PRO A 518 -26.03 -24.68 -31.97
N THR A 519 -26.71 -25.19 -30.93
CA THR A 519 -27.11 -24.41 -29.74
C THR A 519 -26.18 -24.60 -28.54
N SER A 520 -25.13 -25.44 -28.68
CA SER A 520 -24.18 -25.73 -27.61
C SER A 520 -23.23 -24.57 -27.36
N MET A 521 -22.89 -24.37 -26.08
CA MET A 521 -21.84 -23.45 -25.65
C MET A 521 -20.44 -24.06 -25.72
N ILE A 522 -20.31 -25.37 -25.98
CA ILE A 522 -19.00 -26.05 -26.04
C ILE A 522 -18.30 -25.67 -27.37
N PRO A 523 -17.07 -25.14 -27.33
CA PRO A 523 -16.29 -24.86 -28.52
C PRO A 523 -16.07 -26.13 -29.36
N ASN A 524 -16.16 -26.01 -30.68
CA ASN A 524 -16.01 -27.11 -31.62
C ASN A 524 -15.19 -26.68 -32.86
N LEU A 525 -14.99 -27.60 -33.82
CA LEU A 525 -14.18 -27.34 -35.02
C LEU A 525 -14.74 -26.23 -35.93
N GLN A 526 -16.04 -25.94 -35.87
CA GLN A 526 -16.64 -24.83 -36.59
C GLN A 526 -16.13 -23.49 -36.05
N ASP A 527 -15.96 -23.35 -34.73
CA ASP A 527 -15.44 -22.13 -34.11
C ASP A 527 -14.02 -21.81 -34.59
N ILE A 528 -13.16 -22.83 -34.75
CA ILE A 528 -11.80 -22.66 -35.29
C ILE A 528 -11.84 -22.19 -36.76
N LYS A 529 -12.75 -22.76 -37.57
CA LYS A 529 -12.96 -22.32 -38.95
C LYS A 529 -13.46 -20.87 -38.98
N ASP A 530 -14.34 -20.50 -38.05
CA ASP A 530 -14.93 -19.17 -37.95
C ASP A 530 -13.91 -18.12 -37.56
N ILE A 531 -13.01 -18.43 -36.63
CA ILE A 531 -11.84 -17.61 -36.31
C ILE A 531 -11.01 -17.37 -37.58
N GLY A 532 -10.69 -18.44 -38.32
CA GLY A 532 -9.93 -18.32 -39.58
C GLY A 532 -10.65 -17.47 -40.63
N ARG A 533 -11.98 -17.59 -40.76
CA ARG A 533 -12.81 -16.75 -41.65
C ARG A 533 -12.83 -15.30 -41.19
N MET A 534 -12.89 -15.07 -39.88
CA MET A 534 -12.86 -13.72 -39.30
C MET A 534 -11.54 -13.00 -39.58
N PHE A 535 -10.40 -13.67 -39.38
CA PHE A 535 -9.09 -13.09 -39.72
C PHE A 535 -8.96 -12.82 -41.22
N LYS A 536 -9.45 -13.71 -42.09
CA LYS A 536 -9.53 -13.42 -43.54
C LYS A 536 -10.37 -12.18 -43.82
N TRP A 537 -11.50 -11.99 -43.13
CA TRP A 537 -12.31 -10.77 -43.26
C TRP A 537 -11.58 -9.52 -42.77
N PHE A 538 -10.88 -9.56 -41.62
CA PHE A 538 -10.09 -8.43 -41.12
C PHE A 538 -9.09 -7.93 -42.17
N PHE A 539 -8.41 -8.84 -42.87
CA PHE A 539 -7.48 -8.49 -43.94
C PHE A 539 -8.14 -8.27 -45.32
N GLY A 540 -9.46 -8.43 -45.42
CA GLY A 540 -10.23 -8.23 -46.65
C GLY A 540 -10.09 -9.33 -47.69
N LEU A 541 -9.64 -10.51 -47.27
CA LEU A 541 -9.47 -11.71 -48.11
C LEU A 541 -10.78 -12.51 -48.26
N ALA A 542 -11.79 -12.23 -47.43
CA ALA A 542 -13.09 -12.90 -47.44
C ALA A 542 -14.21 -11.95 -46.96
N PRO A 543 -15.49 -12.22 -47.29
CA PRO A 543 -16.61 -11.53 -46.67
C PRO A 543 -16.72 -11.85 -45.17
N ARG A 544 -17.47 -11.02 -44.43
CA ARG A 544 -17.75 -11.24 -43.01
C ARG A 544 -18.42 -12.61 -42.83
N PRO A 545 -17.94 -13.46 -41.91
CA PRO A 545 -18.58 -14.74 -41.64
C PRO A 545 -19.97 -14.57 -41.03
N ASP A 546 -20.89 -15.47 -41.42
CA ASP A 546 -22.18 -15.67 -40.77
C ASP A 546 -22.03 -16.65 -39.61
N PHE A 547 -22.76 -16.40 -38.52
CA PHE A 547 -22.71 -17.19 -37.29
C PHE A 547 -24.06 -17.84 -36.98
N ASP A 548 -23.99 -18.93 -36.22
CA ASP A 548 -25.15 -19.61 -35.64
C ASP A 548 -25.56 -18.93 -34.32
N ARG A 549 -26.28 -19.65 -33.45
CA ARG A 549 -26.78 -19.15 -32.17
C ARG A 549 -25.68 -18.53 -31.34
N TRP A 550 -24.50 -19.12 -31.31
CA TRP A 550 -23.36 -18.58 -30.57
C TRP A 550 -22.18 -18.43 -31.53
N SER A 551 -21.71 -17.19 -31.64
CA SER A 551 -20.42 -16.90 -32.24
C SER A 551 -19.27 -17.43 -31.38
N TYR A 552 -18.09 -17.63 -31.97
CA TYR A 552 -16.95 -18.15 -31.23
C TYR A 552 -16.50 -17.21 -30.09
N TRP A 553 -16.66 -15.88 -30.26
CA TRP A 553 -16.31 -14.92 -29.20
C TRP A 553 -17.37 -14.90 -28.09
N GLU A 554 -18.67 -15.14 -28.37
CA GLU A 554 -19.67 -15.31 -27.31
C GLU A 554 -19.41 -16.57 -26.50
N LYS A 555 -18.99 -17.67 -27.15
CA LYS A 555 -18.56 -18.87 -26.44
C LYS A 555 -17.32 -18.62 -25.59
N PHE A 556 -16.37 -17.84 -26.11
CA PHE A 556 -15.19 -17.45 -25.34
C PHE A 556 -15.57 -16.54 -24.16
N ASP A 557 -16.38 -15.51 -24.38
CA ASP A 557 -16.92 -14.62 -23.33
C ASP A 557 -17.75 -15.36 -22.28
N TYR A 558 -18.27 -16.55 -22.61
CA TYR A 558 -18.88 -17.46 -21.64
C TYR A 558 -17.82 -18.27 -20.87
N TRP A 559 -16.93 -18.96 -21.57
CA TRP A 559 -15.97 -19.88 -20.95
C TRP A 559 -14.81 -19.22 -20.21
N ALA A 560 -14.30 -18.09 -20.70
CA ALA A 560 -13.19 -17.40 -20.06
C ALA A 560 -13.58 -16.89 -18.66
N PRO A 561 -14.69 -16.14 -18.48
CA PRO A 561 -15.18 -15.86 -17.14
C PRO A 561 -15.54 -17.14 -16.39
N PHE A 562 -16.21 -18.13 -16.99
CA PHE A 562 -16.59 -19.35 -16.28
C PHE A 562 -15.40 -20.10 -15.65
N TRP A 563 -14.29 -20.21 -16.38
CA TRP A 563 -13.03 -20.75 -15.85
C TRP A 563 -12.47 -19.86 -14.74
N GLY A 564 -12.41 -18.54 -14.98
CA GLY A 564 -11.96 -17.58 -13.97
C GLY A 564 -12.80 -17.64 -12.69
N MET A 565 -14.11 -17.80 -12.79
CA MET A 565 -15.03 -17.97 -11.65
C MET A 565 -14.67 -19.19 -10.82
N PHE A 566 -14.29 -20.30 -11.47
CA PHE A 566 -13.83 -21.50 -10.76
C PHE A 566 -12.48 -21.26 -10.07
N VAL A 567 -11.50 -20.70 -10.77
CA VAL A 567 -10.14 -20.46 -10.25
C VAL A 567 -10.16 -19.47 -9.09
N ILE A 568 -10.77 -18.29 -9.27
CA ILE A 568 -10.87 -17.26 -8.24
C ILE A 568 -11.78 -17.68 -7.08
N GLY A 569 -12.86 -18.43 -7.38
CA GLY A 569 -13.77 -18.95 -6.38
C GLY A 569 -13.10 -19.98 -5.48
N LEU A 570 -12.34 -20.92 -6.07
CA LEU A 570 -11.61 -21.95 -5.33
C LEU A 570 -10.48 -21.35 -4.50
N SER A 571 -9.63 -20.50 -5.09
CA SER A 571 -8.55 -19.83 -4.35
C SER A 571 -9.10 -18.91 -3.26
N GLY A 572 -10.21 -18.22 -3.50
CA GLY A 572 -10.90 -17.39 -2.50
C GLY A 572 -11.44 -18.21 -1.32
N LEU A 573 -12.02 -19.39 -1.58
CA LEU A 573 -12.46 -20.30 -0.52
C LEU A 573 -11.28 -20.82 0.31
N MET A 574 -10.15 -21.15 -0.33
CA MET A 574 -8.93 -21.56 0.38
C MET A 574 -8.43 -20.47 1.33
N LEU A 575 -8.43 -19.22 0.88
CA LEU A 575 -8.00 -18.06 1.67
C LEU A 575 -9.02 -17.64 2.74
N TRP A 576 -10.31 -17.87 2.51
CA TRP A 576 -11.36 -17.59 3.50
C TRP A 576 -11.38 -18.63 4.63
N PHE A 577 -11.09 -19.89 4.33
CA PHE A 577 -11.05 -20.99 5.30
C PHE A 577 -9.63 -21.52 5.50
N PRO A 578 -8.69 -20.72 6.04
CA PRO A 578 -7.29 -21.09 6.08
C PRO A 578 -7.02 -22.25 7.04
N ILE A 579 -7.77 -22.38 8.14
CA ILE A 579 -7.63 -23.51 9.09
C ILE A 579 -8.03 -24.83 8.41
N GLN A 580 -9.19 -24.85 7.74
CA GLN A 580 -9.68 -26.04 7.05
C GLN A 580 -8.76 -26.40 5.88
N THR A 581 -8.29 -25.40 5.13
CA THR A 581 -7.36 -25.61 4.02
C THR A 581 -6.03 -26.19 4.51
N ALA A 582 -5.43 -25.61 5.55
CA ALA A 582 -4.16 -26.06 6.11
C ALA A 582 -4.24 -27.43 6.81
N SER A 583 -5.46 -27.91 7.12
CA SER A 583 -5.64 -29.26 7.68
C SER A 583 -5.45 -30.36 6.62
N VAL A 584 -5.52 -30.01 5.34
CA VAL A 584 -5.42 -30.94 4.21
C VAL A 584 -4.25 -30.60 3.29
N LEU A 585 -3.91 -29.32 3.15
CA LEU A 585 -2.90 -28.81 2.23
C LEU A 585 -1.77 -28.09 2.97
N PRO A 586 -0.54 -28.13 2.44
CA PRO A 586 0.60 -27.42 3.03
C PRO A 586 0.49 -25.90 2.85
N GLY A 587 1.12 -25.14 3.74
CA GLY A 587 0.96 -23.68 3.81
C GLY A 587 1.47 -22.91 2.60
N TRP A 588 2.40 -23.45 1.81
CA TRP A 588 2.86 -22.81 0.57
C TRP A 588 1.72 -22.69 -0.46
N VAL A 589 0.66 -23.50 -0.35
CA VAL A 589 -0.54 -23.37 -1.18
C VAL A 589 -1.22 -22.02 -0.96
N PHE A 590 -1.14 -21.42 0.23
CA PHE A 590 -1.67 -20.06 0.44
C PHE A 590 -0.89 -19.03 -0.37
N ASN A 591 0.43 -19.16 -0.48
CA ASN A 591 1.25 -18.27 -1.32
C ASN A 591 0.80 -18.35 -2.79
N ILE A 592 0.59 -19.56 -3.32
CA ILE A 592 0.09 -19.77 -4.69
C ILE A 592 -1.35 -19.28 -4.85
N ALA A 593 -2.22 -19.59 -3.90
CA ALA A 593 -3.61 -19.16 -3.93
C ALA A 593 -3.71 -17.63 -3.94
N THR A 594 -2.88 -16.92 -3.16
CA THR A 594 -2.83 -15.45 -3.19
C THR A 594 -2.39 -14.91 -4.55
N ILE A 595 -1.34 -15.48 -5.16
CA ILE A 595 -0.89 -15.11 -6.51
C ILE A 595 -2.01 -15.32 -7.53
N VAL A 596 -2.53 -16.55 -7.61
CA VAL A 596 -3.54 -16.91 -8.62
C VAL A 596 -4.83 -16.13 -8.39
N HIS A 597 -5.25 -15.89 -7.15
CA HIS A 597 -6.45 -15.11 -6.86
C HIS A 597 -6.30 -13.65 -7.30
N ALA A 598 -5.16 -13.03 -7.02
CA ALA A 598 -4.88 -11.64 -7.40
C ALA A 598 -4.76 -11.48 -8.93
N GLU A 599 -3.94 -12.31 -9.56
CA GLU A 599 -3.68 -12.24 -11.00
C GLU A 599 -4.93 -12.58 -11.84
N GLU A 600 -5.69 -13.60 -11.43
CA GLU A 600 -6.98 -13.92 -12.09
C GLU A 600 -7.99 -12.79 -11.90
N ALA A 601 -8.00 -12.09 -10.75
CA ALA A 601 -8.87 -10.94 -10.55
C ALA A 601 -8.53 -9.79 -11.51
N ILE A 602 -7.24 -9.51 -11.74
CA ILE A 602 -6.80 -8.50 -12.71
C ILE A 602 -7.19 -8.93 -14.13
N LEU A 603 -6.91 -10.18 -14.50
CA LEU A 603 -7.26 -10.75 -15.80
C LEU A 603 -8.77 -10.62 -16.04
N ALA A 604 -9.60 -11.07 -15.10
CA ALA A 604 -11.05 -11.01 -15.19
C ALA A 604 -11.55 -9.55 -15.26
N ALA A 605 -11.07 -8.66 -14.40
CA ALA A 605 -11.51 -7.25 -14.38
C ALA A 605 -11.20 -6.55 -15.71
N VAL A 606 -9.97 -6.64 -16.19
CA VAL A 606 -9.55 -5.98 -17.44
C VAL A 606 -10.24 -6.65 -18.63
N PHE A 607 -10.38 -7.98 -18.67
CA PHE A 607 -11.09 -8.67 -19.75
C PHE A 607 -12.57 -8.26 -19.81
N LEU A 608 -13.27 -8.26 -18.68
CA LEU A 608 -14.71 -7.94 -18.62
C LEU A 608 -14.99 -6.48 -19.01
N PHE A 609 -14.16 -5.54 -18.57
CA PHE A 609 -14.40 -4.11 -18.80
C PHE A 609 -13.76 -3.56 -20.08
N THR A 610 -12.92 -4.34 -20.75
CA THR A 610 -12.35 -3.97 -22.07
C THR A 610 -12.89 -4.86 -23.18
N VAL A 611 -12.58 -6.16 -23.16
CA VAL A 611 -12.88 -7.10 -24.25
C VAL A 611 -14.38 -7.42 -24.30
N HIS A 612 -14.98 -7.80 -23.18
CA HIS A 612 -16.41 -8.11 -23.14
C HIS A 612 -17.27 -6.87 -23.44
N TYR A 613 -16.93 -5.72 -22.84
CA TYR A 613 -17.58 -4.44 -23.17
C TYR A 613 -17.41 -4.07 -24.65
N PHE A 614 -16.25 -4.33 -25.24
CA PHE A 614 -16.07 -4.15 -26.67
C PHE A 614 -16.99 -5.07 -27.46
N ASN A 615 -16.94 -6.38 -27.20
CA ASN A 615 -17.73 -7.40 -27.89
C ASN A 615 -19.23 -7.10 -27.85
N VAL A 616 -19.74 -6.47 -26.79
CA VAL A 616 -21.18 -6.26 -26.62
C VAL A 616 -21.60 -4.82 -26.91
N HIS A 617 -20.87 -3.82 -26.41
CA HIS A 617 -21.31 -2.42 -26.41
C HIS A 617 -20.51 -1.51 -27.36
N PHE A 618 -19.19 -1.73 -27.50
CA PHE A 618 -18.33 -0.83 -28.27
C PHE A 618 -17.97 -1.31 -29.68
N ARG A 619 -18.48 -2.47 -30.12
CA ARG A 619 -18.46 -2.80 -31.55
C ARG A 619 -19.10 -1.64 -32.32
N PRO A 620 -18.50 -1.16 -33.42
CA PRO A 620 -19.05 -0.02 -34.14
C PRO A 620 -20.51 -0.24 -34.59
N ASP A 621 -20.91 -1.49 -34.88
CA ASP A 621 -22.29 -1.88 -35.22
C ASP A 621 -23.29 -1.82 -34.04
N LYS A 622 -22.82 -1.80 -32.79
CA LYS A 622 -23.64 -1.77 -31.55
C LYS A 622 -23.57 -0.45 -30.79
N PHE A 623 -22.63 0.42 -31.16
CA PHE A 623 -22.42 1.70 -30.51
C PHE A 623 -23.69 2.58 -30.57
N PRO A 624 -24.09 3.26 -29.47
CA PRO A 624 -23.34 3.48 -28.22
C PRO A 624 -23.41 2.36 -27.18
N MET A 625 -24.42 1.49 -27.21
CA MET A 625 -24.56 0.35 -26.31
C MET A 625 -25.65 -0.62 -26.79
N ASP A 626 -25.40 -1.92 -26.64
CA ASP A 626 -26.44 -2.95 -26.70
C ASP A 626 -27.26 -3.00 -25.39
N ILE A 627 -28.59 -3.17 -25.50
CA ILE A 627 -29.53 -3.25 -24.36
C ILE A 627 -30.33 -4.55 -24.33
N VAL A 628 -29.94 -5.56 -25.11
CA VAL A 628 -30.64 -6.84 -25.23
C VAL A 628 -30.64 -7.59 -23.89
N MET A 629 -29.60 -7.47 -23.07
CA MET A 629 -29.63 -8.01 -21.69
C MET A 629 -30.59 -7.25 -20.77
N ALA A 630 -30.78 -5.95 -21.02
CA ALA A 630 -31.71 -5.14 -20.24
C ALA A 630 -33.17 -5.31 -20.67
N THR A 631 -33.47 -5.64 -21.95
CA THR A 631 -34.85 -5.77 -22.48
C THR A 631 -35.26 -7.21 -22.80
N GLY A 632 -34.31 -8.09 -23.07
CA GLY A 632 -34.47 -9.49 -23.49
C GLY A 632 -34.79 -9.70 -24.96
N ALA A 633 -34.84 -8.63 -25.77
CA ALA A 633 -35.30 -8.70 -27.15
C ALA A 633 -34.44 -7.84 -28.08
N VAL A 634 -34.27 -8.32 -29.31
CA VAL A 634 -33.48 -7.69 -30.38
C VAL A 634 -34.38 -7.49 -31.62
N PRO A 635 -34.23 -6.40 -32.40
CA PRO A 635 -34.94 -6.24 -33.67
C PRO A 635 -34.71 -7.44 -34.62
N LEU A 636 -35.74 -7.87 -35.35
CA LEU A 636 -35.63 -9.07 -36.18
C LEU A 636 -34.56 -8.95 -37.30
N GLU A 637 -34.45 -7.79 -37.94
CA GLU A 637 -33.45 -7.57 -38.99
C GLU A 637 -32.02 -7.57 -38.44
N GLU A 638 -31.82 -7.08 -37.22
CA GLU A 638 -30.53 -7.13 -36.54
C GLU A 638 -30.18 -8.57 -36.15
N PHE A 639 -31.15 -9.35 -35.68
CA PHE A 639 -30.96 -10.78 -35.41
C PHE A 639 -30.56 -11.56 -36.67
N LYS A 640 -31.15 -11.26 -37.84
CA LYS A 640 -30.77 -11.87 -39.12
C LYS A 640 -29.34 -11.53 -39.51
N HIS A 641 -28.90 -10.29 -39.26
CA HIS A 641 -27.54 -9.85 -39.56
C HIS A 641 -26.49 -10.54 -38.68
N GLU A 642 -26.77 -10.72 -37.38
CA GLU A 642 -25.80 -11.28 -36.44
C GLU A 642 -25.82 -12.82 -36.37
N HIS A 643 -27.00 -13.44 -36.50
CA HIS A 643 -27.23 -14.87 -36.26
C HIS A 643 -28.01 -15.53 -37.41
N ARG A 644 -27.59 -15.23 -38.64
CA ARG A 644 -28.27 -15.69 -39.86
C ARG A 644 -28.54 -17.19 -39.90
N LEU A 645 -27.58 -18.03 -39.49
CA LEU A 645 -27.75 -19.48 -39.53
C LEU A 645 -28.78 -19.98 -38.50
N GLU A 646 -28.91 -19.30 -37.35
CA GLU A 646 -29.97 -19.62 -36.39
C GLU A 646 -31.35 -19.20 -36.92
N TYR A 647 -31.43 -18.03 -37.57
CA TYR A 647 -32.66 -17.58 -38.22
C TYR A 647 -33.12 -18.57 -39.29
N GLU A 648 -32.24 -18.94 -40.23
CA GLU A 648 -32.56 -19.86 -41.33
C GLU A 648 -33.01 -21.22 -40.79
N ARG A 649 -32.38 -21.74 -39.74
CA ARG A 649 -32.79 -22.99 -39.08
C ARG A 649 -34.18 -22.88 -38.43
N LEU A 650 -34.46 -21.79 -37.72
CA LEU A 650 -35.75 -21.58 -37.04
C LEU A 650 -36.90 -21.34 -38.02
N GLU A 651 -36.61 -20.72 -39.15
CA GLU A 651 -37.55 -20.55 -40.26
C GLU A 651 -37.84 -21.91 -40.92
N ALA A 652 -36.80 -22.69 -41.23
CA ALA A 652 -36.94 -24.02 -41.82
C ALA A 652 -37.67 -25.02 -40.91
N SER A 653 -37.50 -24.91 -39.58
CA SER A 653 -38.20 -25.76 -38.61
C SER A 653 -39.62 -25.29 -38.27
N GLY A 654 -40.02 -24.08 -38.72
CA GLY A 654 -41.30 -23.46 -38.37
C GLY A 654 -41.41 -22.97 -36.92
N GLU A 655 -40.30 -22.96 -36.17
CA GLU A 655 -40.29 -22.56 -34.75
C GLU A 655 -40.10 -21.07 -34.52
N LEU A 656 -39.75 -20.30 -35.56
CA LEU A 656 -39.48 -18.86 -35.47
C LEU A 656 -40.58 -18.08 -34.75
N SER A 657 -41.85 -18.38 -35.03
CA SER A 657 -43.03 -17.70 -34.47
C SER A 657 -43.10 -17.78 -32.94
N LYS A 658 -42.51 -18.81 -32.31
CA LYS A 658 -42.47 -18.99 -30.85
C LYS A 658 -41.65 -17.89 -30.14
N TYR A 659 -40.73 -17.26 -30.87
CA TYR A 659 -39.78 -16.28 -30.34
C TYR A 659 -40.09 -14.84 -30.77
N LEU A 660 -41.04 -14.64 -31.68
CA LEU A 660 -41.41 -13.30 -32.12
C LEU A 660 -42.23 -12.59 -31.04
N VAL A 661 -41.80 -11.39 -30.68
CA VAL A 661 -42.42 -10.56 -29.64
C VAL A 661 -42.63 -9.13 -30.15
N LYS A 662 -43.56 -8.42 -29.49
CA LYS A 662 -43.75 -6.98 -29.69
C LYS A 662 -42.52 -6.20 -29.22
N PRO A 663 -42.30 -4.98 -29.75
CA PRO A 663 -41.24 -4.10 -29.28
C PRO A 663 -41.30 -3.91 -27.75
N PRO A 664 -40.15 -3.88 -27.05
CA PRO A 664 -40.11 -3.48 -25.65
C PRO A 664 -40.74 -2.10 -25.46
N SER A 665 -41.40 -1.89 -24.32
CA SER A 665 -42.00 -0.59 -24.01
C SER A 665 -40.93 0.51 -23.96
N GLU A 666 -41.30 1.74 -24.33
CA GLU A 666 -40.38 2.88 -24.33
C GLU A 666 -39.73 3.10 -22.94
N ARG A 667 -40.52 2.91 -21.87
CA ARG A 667 -40.02 2.95 -20.49
C ARG A 667 -38.95 1.89 -20.23
N SER A 668 -39.16 0.65 -20.69
CA SER A 668 -38.20 -0.45 -20.55
C SER A 668 -36.90 -0.13 -21.29
N THR A 669 -37.00 0.33 -22.55
CA THR A 669 -35.86 0.73 -23.37
C THR A 669 -35.07 1.87 -22.74
N ARG A 670 -35.74 2.93 -22.26
CA ARG A 670 -35.11 4.09 -21.63
C ARG A 670 -34.42 3.73 -20.32
N SER A 671 -35.08 2.94 -19.47
CA SER A 671 -34.48 2.46 -18.22
C SER A 671 -33.31 1.52 -18.47
N GLY A 672 -33.44 0.61 -19.44
CA GLY A 672 -32.38 -0.32 -19.82
C GLY A 672 -31.12 0.41 -20.30
N ARG A 673 -31.26 1.44 -21.13
CA ARG A 673 -30.15 2.30 -21.55
C ARG A 673 -29.48 3.01 -20.37
N LYS A 674 -30.26 3.57 -19.43
CA LYS A 674 -29.71 4.26 -18.27
C LYS A 674 -28.92 3.31 -17.37
N ILE A 675 -29.51 2.16 -17.01
CA ILE A 675 -28.87 1.18 -16.12
C ILE A 675 -27.61 0.63 -16.78
N THR A 676 -27.69 0.20 -18.04
CA THR A 676 -26.55 -0.33 -18.80
C THR A 676 -25.45 0.72 -18.93
N GLY A 677 -25.81 1.95 -19.28
CA GLY A 677 -24.84 3.06 -19.37
C GLY A 677 -24.13 3.34 -18.05
N TRP A 678 -24.84 3.34 -16.92
CA TRP A 678 -24.21 3.50 -15.60
C TRP A 678 -23.27 2.35 -15.24
N LEU A 679 -23.67 1.10 -15.50
CA LEU A 679 -22.80 -0.05 -15.29
C LEU A 679 -21.52 0.07 -16.14
N ILE A 680 -21.65 0.44 -17.42
CA ILE A 680 -20.49 0.63 -18.29
C ILE A 680 -19.55 1.71 -17.73
N VAL A 681 -20.08 2.87 -17.34
CA VAL A 681 -19.25 3.95 -16.76
C VAL A 681 -18.53 3.48 -15.50
N LEU A 682 -19.23 2.80 -14.58
CA LEU A 682 -18.62 2.25 -13.37
C LEU A 682 -17.54 1.21 -13.69
N GLY A 683 -17.81 0.32 -14.66
CA GLY A 683 -16.85 -0.69 -15.10
C GLY A 683 -15.59 -0.08 -15.70
N LEU A 684 -15.72 0.98 -16.50
CA LEU A 684 -14.58 1.71 -17.06
C LEU A 684 -13.77 2.45 -15.98
N ILE A 685 -14.44 3.02 -14.96
CA ILE A 685 -13.74 3.61 -13.81
C ILE A 685 -12.94 2.54 -13.07
N LEU A 686 -13.55 1.38 -12.79
CA LEU A 686 -12.87 0.25 -12.15
C LEU A 686 -11.69 -0.24 -13.00
N ALA A 687 -11.86 -0.39 -14.31
CA ALA A 687 -10.77 -0.76 -15.20
C ALA A 687 -9.61 0.24 -15.16
N GLY A 688 -9.92 1.54 -15.13
CA GLY A 688 -8.92 2.60 -14.99
C GLY A 688 -8.14 2.50 -13.67
N LEU A 689 -8.83 2.26 -12.55
CA LEU A 689 -8.19 2.07 -11.25
C LEU A 689 -7.29 0.82 -11.23
N VAL A 690 -7.76 -0.29 -11.79
CA VAL A 690 -6.99 -1.55 -11.89
C VAL A 690 -5.76 -1.37 -12.76
N LEU A 691 -5.89 -0.75 -13.94
CA LEU A 691 -4.75 -0.49 -14.83
C LEU A 691 -3.74 0.46 -14.18
N ASN A 692 -4.20 1.51 -13.48
CA ASN A 692 -3.31 2.39 -12.73
C ASN A 692 -2.56 1.65 -11.61
N GLY A 693 -3.26 0.77 -10.89
CA GLY A 693 -2.69 -0.20 -9.95
C GLY A 693 -1.56 -1.01 -10.55
N TYR A 694 -1.89 -1.71 -11.64
CA TYR A 694 -1.02 -2.65 -12.32
C TYR A 694 0.22 -1.99 -12.93
N PHE A 695 0.08 -0.84 -13.61
CA PHE A 695 1.23 -0.16 -14.21
C PHE A 695 2.20 0.40 -13.17
N GLU A 696 1.73 0.83 -12.01
CA GLU A 696 2.61 1.26 -10.92
C GLU A 696 3.34 0.06 -10.30
N GLN A 697 2.67 -1.09 -10.20
CA GLN A 697 3.33 -2.31 -9.73
C GLN A 697 4.44 -2.75 -10.70
N LEU A 698 4.18 -2.69 -12.01
CA LEU A 698 5.18 -2.99 -13.05
C LEU A 698 6.37 -2.02 -13.04
N SER A 699 6.18 -0.76 -12.66
CA SER A 699 7.28 0.23 -12.65
C SER A 699 8.14 0.17 -11.38
N ARG A 700 7.70 -0.56 -10.35
CA ARG A 700 8.44 -0.81 -9.10
C ARG A 700 9.31 -2.06 -9.14
N HIS A 701 9.08 -2.93 -10.12
CA HIS A 701 9.91 -4.10 -10.45
C HIS A 701 10.89 -3.74 -11.56
#